data_AF-A0A9X3AFC6-F1
#
_entry.id   AF-A0A9X3AFC6-F1
#
_cell.length_a   1.000
_cell.length_b   1.000
_cell.length_c   1.000
_cell.angle_alpha   90.00
_cell.angle_beta   90.00
_cell.angle_gamma   90.00
#
_symmetry.space_group_name_H-M   'P 1'
#
loop_
_entity.id
_entity.type
_entity.pdbx_description
1 polymer ?
#
loop_
_entity_poly.entity_id
_entity_poly.type
_entity_poly.pdbx_seq_one_letter_code
_entity_poly.pdbx_strand_id
1 'polypeptide(L)'
;MEFRLLGGVEVWHGGARLDVGPARQRCVLAVLLVEVNTIVPVDRLVDRVWGDRAPQRARATLHTYLTRLRRALPGVPITHRSGGYVLSTAPETVDLHRFRALVRQARTSATDDVETLFAQADDLWRGEPFEDLDTPWLTGVRAELGRERHAADLDRTDLVLRRGGGPALIAPLTGRAQRHPLDERLAAQLATALYRAGRQADALDHLRRVRSRLRDELGVDPGPHLADLHRRVLAADPRLTEPVPRQLPAAPTAFAGRADDLAALDPNAPLLLITGTGGVGKTWLALHWAHGQRFPDGQLFVDLRGFDPTGEPLDPDTALRGFLDALGVPPAAMPPDTGSRAALYRSLLADRRMLVVLDNARDAAQVVPLLPGTSGSTVVVTSRDRLAGLVTAHLARPLHLDVLSEVDSRAVLARRLGTGRVPDDDLLEWCGGLPLALALVAGQALAHPGFPLERPDHGDLSTVLSWSYRALPPEQASAFRLLGGVPGPDIGVAAAVAATGRPESVLRALERASLLTAHVPGRYRMHDLVRRYAADLPDQDRPAALARLLNHWTRTAGAARLPLDPEPSPIPLAPEGSFADDTAALRWFDTEHECLLAALRTTDDDLAVWHLVWALHPFHFRRAHHGHQVESWRRALAAAENLGDEHALAVAHQLFGHACSLVGRLDESLAHLERALERGRDQRFEGHVRLSLAATWFLRADNGRALEQAHDAVRLFRAAGDRLWEAIALTAAGFATARLGDLDRARGLCAESLALGRSHGNRHGVAGALDALGVVAHEDGRHADAVEHHREALALHEELNAPHSAAETLERLGHPYAALGRTAEAHDAWRRASALYRSQRRLADADRVASRVPPGS
;
A
#
# COMPACT_ATOMS: atom_id res chain seq x y z
N MET A 1 20.13 -32.95 7.60
CA MET A 1 19.45 -33.59 8.74
C MET A 1 18.49 -32.58 9.34
N GLU A 2 17.35 -33.03 9.83
CA GLU A 2 16.37 -32.21 10.55
C GLU A 2 16.17 -32.77 11.95
N PHE A 3 16.11 -31.89 12.95
CA PHE A 3 15.90 -32.22 14.35
C PHE A 3 14.57 -31.64 14.81
N ARG A 4 13.72 -32.49 15.38
CA ARG A 4 12.39 -32.11 15.85
C ARG A 4 12.32 -32.21 17.37
N LEU A 5 12.01 -31.10 18.02
CA LEU A 5 11.91 -30.94 19.48
C LEU A 5 10.55 -30.37 19.91
N LEU A 6 9.81 -29.70 19.00
CA LEU A 6 8.47 -29.14 19.26
C LEU A 6 7.38 -30.22 19.12
N GLY A 7 7.56 -31.29 19.89
CA GLY A 7 6.83 -32.56 19.89
C GLY A 7 7.73 -33.64 20.50
N GLY A 8 7.59 -34.90 20.08
CA GLY A 8 8.58 -35.94 20.41
C GLY A 8 10.00 -35.60 19.89
N VAL A 9 11.05 -36.06 20.59
CA VAL A 9 12.45 -35.86 20.16
C VAL A 9 12.79 -36.82 19.02
N GLU A 10 12.88 -36.29 17.81
CA GLU A 10 13.12 -37.05 16.58
C GLU A 10 14.25 -36.47 15.73
N VAL A 11 14.89 -37.33 14.94
CA VAL A 11 15.90 -36.94 13.95
C VAL A 11 15.56 -37.54 12.61
N TRP A 12 15.62 -36.72 11.55
CA TRP A 12 15.30 -37.11 10.19
C TRP A 12 16.48 -36.85 9.25
N HIS A 13 16.73 -37.79 8.34
CA HIS A 13 17.75 -37.67 7.30
C HIS A 13 17.18 -38.19 5.98
N GLY A 14 17.15 -37.35 4.94
CA GLY A 14 16.68 -37.75 3.61
C GLY A 14 15.24 -38.29 3.59
N GLY A 15 14.37 -37.78 4.45
CA GLY A 15 12.98 -38.23 4.57
C GLY A 15 12.77 -39.48 5.44
N ALA A 16 13.82 -40.10 6.00
CA ALA A 16 13.71 -41.22 6.92
C ALA A 16 14.00 -40.81 8.38
N ARG A 17 13.25 -41.36 9.33
CA ARG A 17 13.48 -41.16 10.77
C ARG A 17 14.63 -42.04 11.25
N LEU A 18 15.59 -41.45 11.94
CA LEU A 18 16.73 -42.13 12.55
C LEU A 18 16.42 -42.53 14.00
N ASP A 19 16.84 -43.74 14.38
CA ASP A 19 16.78 -44.18 15.78
C ASP A 19 17.92 -43.57 16.59
N VAL A 20 17.57 -42.62 17.45
CA VAL A 20 18.48 -41.94 18.37
C VAL A 20 18.52 -42.57 19.76
N GLY A 21 17.92 -43.75 19.92
CA GLY A 21 18.04 -44.60 21.09
C GLY A 21 17.05 -44.29 22.22
N PRO A 22 17.29 -44.83 23.43
CA PRO A 22 16.34 -44.77 24.55
C PRO A 22 16.17 -43.36 25.11
N ALA A 23 15.12 -43.14 25.91
CA ALA A 23 14.71 -41.83 26.44
C ALA A 23 15.86 -40.99 27.05
N ARG A 24 16.75 -41.58 27.85
CA ARG A 24 17.90 -40.85 28.44
C ARG A 24 18.93 -40.42 27.38
N GLN A 25 19.13 -41.20 26.33
CA GLN A 25 19.99 -40.80 25.21
C GLN A 25 19.35 -39.66 24.41
N ARG A 26 18.03 -39.71 24.17
CA ARG A 26 17.26 -38.61 23.56
C ARG A 26 17.26 -37.34 24.42
N CYS A 27 17.27 -37.47 25.74
CA CYS A 27 17.40 -36.36 26.67
C CYS A 27 18.76 -35.65 26.56
N VAL A 28 19.87 -36.41 26.44
CA VAL A 28 21.20 -35.82 26.18
C VAL A 28 21.19 -35.03 24.88
N LEU A 29 20.58 -35.59 23.83
CA LEU A 29 20.45 -34.93 22.53
C LEU A 29 19.60 -33.65 22.61
N ALA A 30 18.46 -33.69 23.31
CA ALA A 30 17.58 -32.54 23.51
C ALA A 30 18.33 -31.38 24.20
N VAL A 31 19.09 -31.65 25.28
CA VAL A 31 19.88 -30.61 25.97
C VAL A 31 20.88 -29.94 25.01
N LEU A 32 21.60 -30.74 24.21
CA LEU A 32 22.61 -30.23 23.28
C LEU A 32 21.99 -29.46 22.10
N LEU A 33 20.77 -29.80 21.67
CA LEU A 33 20.08 -29.09 20.59
C LEU A 33 19.37 -27.82 21.07
N VAL A 34 18.88 -27.79 22.32
CA VAL A 34 18.38 -26.56 22.94
C VAL A 34 19.50 -25.52 23.05
N GLU A 35 20.70 -25.94 23.43
CA GLU A 35 21.92 -25.11 23.45
C GLU A 35 22.86 -25.38 22.26
N VAL A 36 22.28 -25.48 21.04
CA VAL A 36 23.04 -25.73 19.82
C VAL A 36 24.19 -24.74 19.64
N ASN A 37 25.33 -25.21 19.13
CA ASN A 37 26.55 -24.41 18.93
C ASN A 37 27.12 -23.76 20.21
N THR A 38 26.62 -24.11 21.40
CA THR A 38 27.07 -23.59 22.69
C THR A 38 27.73 -24.69 23.52
N ILE A 39 28.74 -24.34 24.30
CA ILE A 39 29.42 -25.30 25.20
C ILE A 39 28.50 -25.58 26.39
N VAL A 40 28.09 -26.85 26.55
CA VAL A 40 27.37 -27.32 27.74
C VAL A 40 28.34 -28.07 28.66
N PRO A 41 28.70 -27.52 29.84
CA PRO A 41 29.57 -28.19 30.80
C PRO A 41 29.05 -29.58 31.19
N VAL A 42 29.96 -30.52 31.45
CA VAL A 42 29.60 -31.92 31.78
C VAL A 42 28.65 -31.99 32.99
N ASP A 43 28.91 -31.21 34.03
CA ASP A 43 28.11 -31.26 35.25
C ASP A 43 26.69 -30.71 35.03
N ARG A 44 26.56 -29.70 34.16
CA ARG A 44 25.26 -29.18 33.72
C ARG A 44 24.51 -30.16 32.82
N LEU A 45 25.20 -30.91 31.96
CA LEU A 45 24.59 -32.00 31.19
C LEU A 45 24.06 -33.10 32.12
N VAL A 46 24.84 -33.46 33.14
CA VAL A 46 24.41 -34.46 34.13
C VAL A 46 23.17 -33.97 34.89
N ASP A 47 23.22 -32.75 35.42
CA ASP A 47 22.10 -32.15 36.13
C ASP A 47 20.82 -32.08 35.28
N ARG A 48 20.91 -31.60 34.04
CA ARG A 48 19.72 -31.47 33.17
C ARG A 48 19.14 -32.79 32.70
N VAL A 49 19.98 -33.82 32.50
CA VAL A 49 19.53 -35.12 32.00
C VAL A 49 18.96 -35.99 33.12
N TRP A 50 19.47 -35.88 34.35
CA TRP A 50 19.07 -36.77 35.45
C TRP A 50 18.48 -36.05 36.68
N GLY A 51 18.78 -34.77 36.90
CA GLY A 51 18.44 -34.03 38.12
C GLY A 51 18.91 -34.74 39.37
N ASP A 52 18.06 -34.76 40.40
CA ASP A 52 18.32 -35.46 41.68
C ASP A 52 18.45 -36.98 41.55
N ARG A 53 18.17 -37.56 40.37
CA ARG A 53 18.21 -39.01 40.09
C ARG A 53 19.46 -39.42 39.31
N ALA A 54 20.57 -38.68 39.47
CA ALA A 54 21.83 -38.99 38.81
C ALA A 54 22.44 -40.33 39.30
N PRO A 55 22.87 -41.23 38.40
CA PRO A 55 23.50 -42.48 38.81
C PRO A 55 24.90 -42.24 39.39
N GLN A 56 25.37 -43.14 40.26
CA GLN A 56 26.69 -43.04 40.93
C GLN A 56 27.89 -42.83 39.96
N ARG A 57 27.77 -43.26 38.70
CA ARG A 57 28.76 -43.06 37.63
C ARG A 57 28.21 -42.24 36.45
N ALA A 58 27.44 -41.17 36.72
CA ALA A 58 26.77 -40.35 35.71
C ALA A 58 27.69 -39.86 34.57
N ARG A 59 28.93 -39.44 34.86
CA ARG A 59 29.88 -39.01 33.81
C ARG A 59 30.25 -40.14 32.84
N ALA A 60 30.42 -41.37 33.32
CA ALA A 60 30.72 -42.52 32.48
C ALA A 60 29.49 -42.94 31.64
N THR A 61 28.29 -42.89 32.22
CA THR A 61 27.03 -43.13 31.50
C THR A 61 26.79 -42.08 30.41
N LEU A 62 27.03 -40.80 30.72
CA LEU A 62 26.96 -39.70 29.75
C LEU A 62 27.90 -39.92 28.56
N HIS A 63 29.16 -40.30 28.82
CA HIS A 63 30.13 -40.59 27.76
C HIS A 63 29.68 -41.75 26.85
N THR A 64 29.00 -42.75 27.41
CA THR A 64 28.41 -43.85 26.65
C THR A 64 27.29 -43.36 25.72
N TYR A 65 26.39 -42.50 26.20
CA TYR A 65 25.33 -41.92 25.37
C TYR A 65 25.88 -40.99 24.29
N LEU A 66 26.89 -40.17 24.59
CA LEU A 66 27.54 -39.31 23.60
C LEU A 66 28.24 -40.12 22.50
N THR A 67 28.88 -41.24 22.85
CA THR A 67 29.49 -42.14 21.87
C THR A 67 28.43 -42.78 20.96
N ARG A 68 27.27 -43.15 21.50
CA ARG A 68 26.14 -43.68 20.72
C ARG A 68 25.51 -42.62 19.82
N LEU A 69 25.33 -41.39 20.32
CA LEU A 69 24.82 -40.26 19.54
C LEU A 69 25.74 -39.91 18.37
N ARG A 70 27.07 -39.89 18.58
CA ARG A 70 28.04 -39.69 17.49
C ARG A 70 27.93 -40.73 16.38
N ARG A 71 27.60 -41.99 16.72
CA ARG A 71 27.36 -43.05 15.74
C ARG A 71 26.02 -42.90 15.03
N ALA A 72 24.98 -42.51 15.76
CA ALA A 72 23.63 -42.33 15.21
C ALA A 72 23.48 -41.07 14.34
N LEU A 73 24.38 -40.08 14.48
CA LEU A 73 24.31 -38.78 13.81
C LEU A 73 25.53 -38.53 12.90
N PRO A 74 25.70 -39.29 11.80
CA PRO A 74 26.82 -39.11 10.89
C PRO A 74 26.78 -37.71 10.24
N GLY A 75 27.88 -36.96 10.33
CA GLY A 75 28.00 -35.62 9.77
C GLY A 75 27.57 -34.48 10.69
N VAL A 76 27.12 -34.76 11.92
CA VAL A 76 26.81 -33.74 12.94
C VAL A 76 27.83 -33.85 14.09
N PRO A 77 28.85 -32.98 14.14
CA PRO A 77 29.93 -33.10 15.11
C PRO A 77 29.48 -32.79 16.54
N ILE A 78 29.65 -33.77 17.44
CA ILE A 78 29.55 -33.59 18.89
C ILE A 78 30.97 -33.59 19.48
N THR A 79 31.52 -32.42 19.73
CA THR A 79 32.92 -32.24 20.18
C THR A 79 33.01 -31.90 21.65
N HIS A 80 34.11 -32.31 22.28
CA HIS A 80 34.42 -31.90 23.66
C HIS A 80 35.28 -30.64 23.61
N ARG A 81 34.85 -29.57 24.27
CA ARG A 81 35.56 -28.28 24.35
C ARG A 81 35.47 -27.74 25.77
N SER A 82 36.60 -27.32 26.35
CA SER A 82 36.68 -26.63 27.64
C SER A 82 35.87 -27.27 28.79
N GLY A 83 35.93 -28.60 28.93
CA GLY A 83 35.23 -29.34 30.00
C GLY A 83 33.72 -29.53 29.78
N GLY A 84 33.24 -29.31 28.54
CA GLY A 84 31.86 -29.51 28.13
C GLY A 84 31.74 -30.11 26.73
N TYR A 85 30.50 -30.29 26.28
CA TYR A 85 30.20 -30.78 24.93
C TYR A 85 29.44 -29.74 24.12
N VAL A 86 29.75 -29.69 22.82
CA VAL A 86 29.06 -28.85 21.83
C VAL A 86 28.56 -29.77 20.72
N LEU A 87 27.28 -29.64 20.36
CA LEU A 87 26.74 -30.17 19.12
C LEU A 87 26.71 -29.03 18.10
N SER A 88 27.42 -29.19 16.97
CA SER A 88 27.47 -28.16 15.93
C SER A 88 26.65 -28.54 14.70
N THR A 89 25.63 -27.74 14.41
CA THR A 89 24.78 -27.82 13.22
C THR A 89 24.21 -26.43 12.91
N ALA A 90 23.69 -26.22 11.70
CA ALA A 90 22.94 -25.00 11.37
C ALA A 90 21.68 -24.92 12.26
N PRO A 91 21.46 -23.85 13.05
CA PRO A 91 20.31 -23.72 13.94
C PRO A 91 18.95 -23.99 13.27
N GLU A 92 18.82 -23.62 11.99
CA GLU A 92 17.64 -23.71 11.15
C GLU A 92 17.22 -25.17 10.87
N THR A 93 18.13 -26.11 11.08
CA THR A 93 17.85 -27.56 11.03
C THR A 93 17.15 -28.09 12.27
N VAL A 94 17.09 -27.30 13.35
CA VAL A 94 16.39 -27.60 14.59
C VAL A 94 15.10 -26.78 14.64
N ASP A 95 13.95 -27.45 14.69
CA ASP A 95 12.65 -26.78 14.62
C ASP A 95 12.44 -25.72 15.71
N LEU A 96 12.96 -25.92 16.92
CA LEU A 96 12.97 -24.95 18.01
C LEU A 96 13.63 -23.61 17.60
N HIS A 97 14.83 -23.66 17.02
CA HIS A 97 15.55 -22.44 16.63
C HIS A 97 14.97 -21.84 15.36
N ARG A 98 14.47 -22.67 14.44
CA ARG A 98 13.72 -22.23 13.27
C ARG A 98 12.45 -21.48 13.66
N PHE A 99 11.68 -21.97 14.63
CA PHE A 99 10.52 -21.28 15.19
C PHE A 99 10.90 -19.89 15.72
N ARG A 100 11.95 -19.80 16.54
CA ARG A 100 12.44 -18.51 17.07
C ARG A 100 12.95 -17.57 15.97
N ALA A 101 13.56 -18.10 14.91
CA ALA A 101 13.97 -17.32 13.75
C ALA A 101 12.76 -16.76 12.99
N LEU A 102 11.77 -17.60 12.68
CA LEU A 102 10.54 -17.20 11.98
C LEU A 102 9.75 -16.16 12.78
N VAL A 103 9.59 -16.33 14.10
CA VAL A 103 8.90 -15.36 14.97
C VAL A 103 9.67 -14.03 15.01
N ARG A 104 11.01 -14.04 15.11
CA ARG A 104 11.80 -12.81 15.03
C ARG A 104 11.64 -12.12 13.68
N GLN A 105 11.73 -12.88 12.59
CA GLN A 105 11.56 -12.37 11.24
C GLN A 105 10.17 -11.76 11.05
N ALA A 106 9.12 -12.43 11.54
CA ALA A 106 7.74 -11.93 11.50
C ALA A 106 7.60 -10.61 12.29
N ARG A 107 8.23 -10.49 13.46
CA ARG A 107 8.20 -9.26 14.28
C ARG A 107 8.95 -8.08 13.66
N THR A 108 9.97 -8.35 12.84
CA THR A 108 10.78 -7.31 12.19
C THR A 108 10.40 -7.05 10.73
N SER A 109 9.56 -7.89 10.13
CA SER A 109 9.17 -7.76 8.73
C SER A 109 8.11 -6.68 8.55
N ALA A 110 8.29 -5.87 7.50
CA ALA A 110 7.32 -4.86 7.05
C ALA A 110 6.52 -5.33 5.82
N THR A 111 6.70 -6.58 5.37
CA THR A 111 6.03 -7.14 4.18
C THR A 111 4.70 -7.81 4.53
N ASP A 112 3.90 -8.13 3.51
CA ASP A 112 2.62 -8.80 3.71
C ASP A 112 2.71 -10.28 4.14
N ASP A 113 3.90 -10.89 4.02
CA ASP A 113 4.16 -12.30 4.35
C ASP A 113 4.24 -12.60 5.86
N VAL A 114 4.06 -11.60 6.74
CA VAL A 114 4.13 -11.79 8.21
C VAL A 114 3.18 -12.89 8.69
N GLU A 115 1.98 -12.98 8.10
CA GLU A 115 1.00 -14.00 8.44
C GLU A 115 1.47 -15.41 8.03
N THR A 116 2.07 -15.53 6.85
CA THR A 116 2.69 -16.76 6.37
C THR A 116 3.85 -17.20 7.27
N LEU A 117 4.67 -16.26 7.74
CA LEU A 117 5.77 -16.55 8.67
C LEU A 117 5.27 -17.08 10.02
N PHE A 118 4.21 -16.49 10.57
CA PHE A 118 3.58 -17.01 11.79
C PHE A 118 2.91 -18.38 11.57
N ALA A 119 2.27 -18.60 10.42
CA ALA A 119 1.69 -19.90 10.07
C ALA A 119 2.77 -20.98 9.98
N GLN A 120 3.86 -20.71 9.26
CA GLN A 120 5.02 -21.60 9.18
C GLN A 120 5.65 -21.87 10.54
N ALA A 121 5.67 -20.88 11.44
CA ALA A 121 6.17 -21.05 12.79
C ALA A 121 5.25 -21.97 13.62
N ASP A 122 3.93 -21.85 13.49
CA ASP A 122 2.97 -22.71 14.19
C ASP A 122 2.97 -24.14 13.65
N ASP A 123 3.16 -24.34 12.33
CA ASP A 123 3.27 -25.66 11.68
C ASP A 123 4.46 -26.50 12.18
N LEU A 124 5.46 -25.88 12.81
CA LEU A 124 6.57 -26.59 13.43
C LEU A 124 6.15 -27.32 14.72
N TRP A 125 5.06 -26.89 15.36
CA TRP A 125 4.54 -27.48 16.59
C TRP A 125 3.65 -28.67 16.27
N ARG A 126 4.08 -29.86 16.72
CA ARG A 126 3.38 -31.13 16.47
C ARG A 126 2.77 -31.73 17.73
N GLY A 127 2.97 -31.10 18.88
CA GLY A 127 2.53 -31.58 20.18
C GLY A 127 3.22 -30.80 21.30
N GLU A 128 3.26 -31.41 22.48
CA GLU A 128 3.98 -30.88 23.63
C GLU A 128 5.51 -31.02 23.42
N PRO A 129 6.33 -29.97 23.64
CA PRO A 129 7.77 -30.09 23.47
C PRO A 129 8.38 -31.17 24.35
N PHE A 130 9.19 -32.03 23.73
CA PHE A 130 9.81 -33.19 24.36
C PHE A 130 8.80 -34.16 24.98
N GLU A 131 7.67 -34.42 24.30
CA GLU A 131 6.52 -35.20 24.80
C GLU A 131 6.92 -36.51 25.53
N ASP A 132 7.92 -37.23 25.02
CA ASP A 132 8.37 -38.50 25.59
C ASP A 132 9.35 -38.38 26.79
N LEU A 133 9.70 -37.17 27.22
CA LEU A 133 10.79 -36.89 28.15
C LEU A 133 10.37 -35.96 29.29
N ASP A 134 10.41 -36.48 30.52
CA ASP A 134 10.14 -35.71 31.72
C ASP A 134 11.37 -35.64 32.64
N THR A 135 12.01 -34.47 32.64
CA THR A 135 13.01 -34.07 33.64
C THR A 135 12.67 -32.67 34.15
N PRO A 136 13.01 -32.31 35.40
CA PRO A 136 12.69 -30.99 35.95
C PRO A 136 13.14 -29.82 35.06
N TRP A 137 14.32 -29.95 34.43
CA TRP A 137 14.82 -28.96 33.49
C TRP A 137 13.99 -28.90 32.21
N LEU A 138 13.66 -30.05 31.59
CA LEU A 138 12.82 -30.07 30.38
C LEU A 138 11.41 -29.54 30.66
N THR A 139 10.82 -29.80 31.82
CA THR A 139 9.53 -29.21 32.22
C THR A 139 9.61 -27.68 32.29
N GLY A 140 10.70 -27.13 32.82
CA GLY A 140 10.96 -25.69 32.84
C GLY A 140 11.10 -25.10 31.43
N VAL A 141 11.90 -25.74 30.56
CA VAL A 141 12.06 -25.32 29.16
C VAL A 141 10.73 -25.40 28.42
N ARG A 142 9.97 -26.48 28.62
CA ARG A 142 8.65 -26.67 28.01
C ARG A 142 7.67 -25.56 28.38
N ALA A 143 7.65 -25.13 29.65
CA ALA A 143 6.83 -24.00 30.10
C ALA A 143 7.29 -22.66 29.47
N GLU A 144 8.59 -22.45 29.31
CA GLU A 144 9.14 -21.29 28.60
C GLU A 144 8.72 -21.27 27.12
N LEU A 145 8.86 -22.39 26.42
CA LEU A 145 8.42 -22.54 25.03
C LEU A 145 6.91 -22.32 24.89
N GLY A 146 6.10 -22.80 25.84
CA GLY A 146 4.66 -22.52 25.89
C GLY A 146 4.35 -21.03 25.97
N ARG A 147 5.11 -20.28 26.78
CA ARG A 147 5.00 -18.81 26.86
C ARG A 147 5.44 -18.13 25.57
N GLU A 148 6.51 -18.61 24.92
CA GLU A 148 6.96 -18.10 23.63
C GLU A 148 5.91 -18.30 22.53
N ARG A 149 5.29 -19.49 22.45
CA ARG A 149 4.20 -19.78 21.50
C ARG A 149 3.00 -18.88 21.74
N HIS A 150 2.56 -18.77 22.99
CA HIS A 150 1.43 -17.91 23.35
C HIS A 150 1.67 -16.45 22.98
N ALA A 151 2.90 -15.94 23.21
CA ALA A 151 3.28 -14.58 22.80
C ALA A 151 3.26 -14.41 21.27
N ALA A 152 3.76 -15.38 20.51
CA ALA A 152 3.71 -15.36 19.04
C ALA A 152 2.26 -15.37 18.52
N ASP A 153 1.38 -16.15 19.16
CA ASP A 153 -0.03 -16.19 18.81
C ASP A 153 -0.76 -14.86 19.11
N LEU A 154 -0.40 -14.18 20.20
CA LEU A 154 -0.91 -12.84 20.50
C LEU A 154 -0.44 -11.84 19.43
N ASP A 155 0.81 -11.90 19.01
CA ASP A 155 1.35 -11.02 17.95
C ASP A 155 0.67 -11.26 16.60
N ARG A 156 0.44 -12.53 16.22
CA ARG A 156 -0.32 -12.91 15.03
C ARG A 156 -1.76 -12.38 15.07
N THR A 157 -2.42 -12.50 16.22
CA THR A 157 -3.79 -12.00 16.41
C THR A 157 -3.85 -10.48 16.23
N ASP A 158 -2.89 -9.74 16.79
CA ASP A 158 -2.80 -8.29 16.59
C ASP A 158 -2.56 -7.91 15.13
N LEU A 159 -1.84 -8.72 14.36
CA LEU A 159 -1.67 -8.51 12.92
C LEU A 159 -3.01 -8.65 12.17
N VAL A 160 -3.73 -9.75 12.39
CA VAL A 160 -5.00 -10.02 11.71
C VAL A 160 -6.05 -8.97 12.08
N LEU A 161 -6.11 -8.58 13.36
CA LEU A 161 -6.93 -7.44 13.78
C LEU A 161 -6.46 -6.16 13.07
N ARG A 162 -5.17 -5.84 13.02
CA ARG A 162 -4.70 -4.62 12.32
C ARG A 162 -5.11 -4.55 10.84
N ARG A 163 -5.26 -5.69 10.15
CA ARG A 163 -5.72 -5.79 8.75
C ARG A 163 -7.24 -5.68 8.55
N GLY A 164 -7.99 -5.33 9.60
CA GLY A 164 -9.46 -5.25 9.54
C GLY A 164 -10.17 -6.58 9.73
N GLY A 165 -9.43 -7.67 9.98
CA GLY A 165 -9.99 -8.94 10.42
C GLY A 165 -10.63 -8.83 11.81
N GLY A 166 -11.61 -9.68 12.10
CA GLY A 166 -12.31 -9.68 13.39
C GLY A 166 -13.28 -10.85 13.55
N PRO A 167 -14.31 -11.00 12.69
CA PRO A 167 -15.34 -12.02 12.86
C PRO A 167 -14.80 -13.46 12.92
N ALA A 168 -13.86 -13.81 12.03
CA ALA A 168 -13.24 -15.14 11.99
C ALA A 168 -12.40 -15.47 13.23
N LEU A 169 -11.96 -14.46 14.00
CA LEU A 169 -11.16 -14.65 15.21
C LEU A 169 -12.01 -14.87 16.47
N ILE A 170 -13.31 -14.57 16.45
CA ILE A 170 -14.15 -14.60 17.66
C ILE A 170 -14.18 -16.00 18.29
N ALA A 171 -14.45 -17.03 17.49
CA ALA A 171 -14.51 -18.42 17.98
C ALA A 171 -13.17 -18.90 18.57
N PRO A 172 -12.01 -18.80 17.87
CA PRO A 172 -10.74 -19.24 18.43
C PRO A 172 -10.29 -18.39 19.63
N LEU A 173 -10.52 -17.08 19.63
CA LEU A 173 -10.16 -16.22 20.77
C LEU A 173 -11.04 -16.49 21.99
N THR A 174 -12.32 -16.82 21.82
CA THR A 174 -13.20 -17.19 22.94
C THR A 174 -12.67 -18.42 23.68
N GLY A 175 -12.28 -19.47 22.95
CA GLY A 175 -11.70 -20.68 23.55
C GLY A 175 -10.34 -20.44 24.21
N ARG A 176 -9.52 -19.51 23.70
CA ARG A 176 -8.26 -19.11 24.35
C ARG A 176 -8.49 -18.27 25.60
N ALA A 177 -9.43 -17.31 25.56
CA ALA A 177 -9.75 -16.45 26.69
C ALA A 177 -10.32 -17.23 27.88
N GLN A 178 -10.96 -18.38 27.63
CA GLN A 178 -11.38 -19.30 28.69
C GLN A 178 -10.18 -20.00 29.36
N ARG A 179 -9.13 -20.34 28.60
CA ARG A 179 -7.90 -20.99 29.13
C ARG A 179 -6.94 -20.00 29.79
N HIS A 180 -6.96 -18.74 29.38
CA HIS A 180 -6.11 -17.67 29.91
C HIS A 180 -6.97 -16.47 30.36
N PRO A 181 -7.80 -16.63 31.41
CA PRO A 181 -8.82 -15.65 31.78
C PRO A 181 -8.28 -14.33 32.34
N LEU A 182 -7.02 -14.31 32.78
CA LEU A 182 -6.34 -13.14 33.36
C LEU A 182 -5.41 -12.44 32.35
N ASP A 183 -5.36 -12.89 31.09
CA ASP A 183 -4.55 -12.25 30.06
C ASP A 183 -5.29 -11.03 29.48
N GLU A 184 -4.88 -9.84 29.92
CA GLU A 184 -5.48 -8.57 29.49
C GLU A 184 -5.33 -8.29 27.99
N ARG A 185 -4.23 -8.72 27.36
CA ARG A 185 -4.00 -8.50 25.92
C ARG A 185 -4.96 -9.38 25.11
N LEU A 186 -5.11 -10.63 25.50
CA LEU A 186 -6.08 -11.54 24.89
C LEU A 186 -7.52 -11.06 25.06
N ALA A 187 -7.86 -10.54 26.25
CA ALA A 187 -9.16 -9.94 26.52
C ALA A 187 -9.44 -8.72 25.60
N ALA A 188 -8.43 -7.86 25.42
CA ALA A 188 -8.53 -6.71 24.50
C ALA A 188 -8.73 -7.15 23.05
N GLN A 189 -8.02 -8.18 22.59
CA GLN A 189 -8.15 -8.74 21.24
C GLN A 189 -9.55 -9.29 20.98
N LEU A 190 -10.11 -10.08 21.91
CA LEU A 190 -11.46 -10.62 21.79
C LEU A 190 -12.52 -9.52 21.81
N ALA A 191 -12.40 -8.54 22.72
CA ALA A 191 -13.32 -7.40 22.77
C ALA A 191 -13.31 -6.58 21.47
N THR A 192 -12.12 -6.37 20.88
CA THR A 192 -11.97 -5.68 19.60
C THR A 192 -12.60 -6.47 18.45
N ALA A 193 -12.39 -7.79 18.40
CA ALA A 193 -13.02 -8.67 17.40
C ALA A 193 -14.55 -8.66 17.49
N LEU A 194 -15.10 -8.73 18.70
CA LEU A 194 -16.55 -8.64 18.96
C LEU A 194 -17.12 -7.29 18.53
N TYR A 195 -16.47 -6.19 18.92
CA TYR A 195 -16.90 -4.84 18.55
C TYR A 195 -16.97 -4.64 17.04
N ARG A 196 -15.94 -5.08 16.31
CA ARG A 196 -15.88 -4.98 14.84
C ARG A 196 -16.88 -5.85 14.10
N ALA A 197 -17.35 -6.93 14.73
CA ALA A 197 -18.44 -7.74 14.21
C ALA A 197 -19.83 -7.14 14.52
N GLY A 198 -19.91 -5.90 15.00
CA GLY A 198 -21.16 -5.25 15.41
C GLY A 198 -21.71 -5.75 16.76
N ARG A 199 -20.94 -6.56 17.50
CA ARG A 199 -21.36 -7.18 18.76
C ARG A 199 -20.87 -6.38 19.98
N GLN A 200 -21.22 -5.09 20.03
CA GLN A 200 -20.77 -4.17 21.10
C GLN A 200 -21.18 -4.64 22.51
N ALA A 201 -22.41 -5.14 22.67
CA ALA A 201 -22.90 -5.64 23.95
C ALA A 201 -22.05 -6.80 24.49
N ASP A 202 -21.70 -7.77 23.63
CA ASP A 202 -20.86 -8.91 23.98
C ASP A 202 -19.44 -8.48 24.35
N ALA A 203 -18.89 -7.48 23.66
CA ALA A 203 -17.59 -6.90 23.97
C ALA A 203 -17.58 -6.26 25.37
N LEU A 204 -18.60 -5.47 25.71
CA LEU A 204 -18.75 -4.86 27.03
C LEU A 204 -18.94 -5.90 28.13
N ASP A 205 -19.76 -6.92 27.89
CA ASP A 205 -19.97 -8.02 28.84
C ASP A 205 -18.69 -8.82 29.07
N HIS A 206 -17.90 -9.07 28.02
CA HIS A 206 -16.59 -9.70 28.14
C HIS A 206 -15.64 -8.84 29.00
N LEU A 207 -15.50 -7.55 28.69
CA LEU A 207 -14.63 -6.64 29.44
C LEU A 207 -15.05 -6.49 30.91
N ARG A 208 -16.36 -6.47 31.20
CA ARG A 208 -16.89 -6.46 32.58
C ARG A 208 -16.52 -7.74 33.34
N ARG A 209 -16.64 -8.91 32.70
CA ARG A 209 -16.25 -10.21 33.31
C ARG A 209 -14.76 -10.29 33.61
N VAL A 210 -13.91 -9.85 32.68
CA VAL A 210 -12.46 -9.83 32.88
C VAL A 210 -12.09 -8.87 34.01
N ARG A 211 -12.70 -7.67 34.06
CA ARG A 211 -12.51 -6.73 35.16
C ARG A 211 -12.88 -7.31 36.52
N SER A 212 -14.00 -8.02 36.63
CA SER A 212 -14.37 -8.69 37.90
C SER A 212 -13.31 -9.69 38.30
N ARG A 213 -12.89 -10.58 37.38
CA ARG A 213 -11.87 -11.60 37.68
C ARG A 213 -10.53 -11.02 38.10
N LEU A 214 -10.04 -9.98 37.43
CA LEU A 214 -8.78 -9.32 37.84
C LEU A 214 -8.87 -8.76 39.26
N ARG A 215 -10.03 -8.21 39.63
CA ARG A 215 -10.28 -7.72 40.98
C ARG A 215 -10.40 -8.85 42.00
N ASP A 216 -11.14 -9.90 41.65
CA ASP A 216 -11.48 -10.99 42.55
C ASP A 216 -10.28 -11.93 42.79
N GLU A 217 -9.48 -12.21 41.76
CA GLU A 217 -8.35 -13.17 41.82
C GLU A 217 -7.00 -12.50 42.09
N LEU A 218 -6.76 -11.29 41.56
CA LEU A 218 -5.47 -10.60 41.67
C LEU A 218 -5.53 -9.31 42.52
N GLY A 219 -6.71 -8.83 42.89
CA GLY A 219 -6.87 -7.59 43.67
C GLY A 219 -6.49 -6.31 42.92
N VAL A 220 -6.41 -6.36 41.59
CA VAL A 220 -5.98 -5.24 40.74
C VAL A 220 -7.10 -4.78 39.80
N ASP A 221 -7.13 -3.49 39.48
CA ASP A 221 -7.95 -2.97 38.39
C ASP A 221 -7.26 -3.23 37.02
N PRO A 222 -8.01 -3.19 35.90
CA PRO A 222 -7.46 -3.36 34.56
C PRO A 222 -6.35 -2.34 34.25
N GLY A 223 -5.34 -2.79 33.52
CA GLY A 223 -4.29 -1.93 32.99
C GLY A 223 -4.83 -0.85 32.04
N PRO A 224 -4.02 0.20 31.76
CA PRO A 224 -4.47 1.38 31.02
C PRO A 224 -4.99 1.06 29.61
N HIS A 225 -4.42 0.06 28.94
CA HIS A 225 -4.85 -0.36 27.61
C HIS A 225 -6.26 -0.96 27.62
N LEU A 226 -6.56 -1.86 28.56
CA LEU A 226 -7.86 -2.51 28.67
C LEU A 226 -8.94 -1.54 29.17
N ALA A 227 -8.57 -0.62 30.07
CA ALA A 227 -9.44 0.45 30.54
C ALA A 227 -9.79 1.47 29.44
N ASP A 228 -8.83 1.84 28.58
CA ASP A 228 -9.07 2.70 27.42
C ASP A 228 -9.99 2.04 26.40
N LEU A 229 -9.73 0.77 26.06
CA LEU A 229 -10.59 0.01 25.16
C LEU A 229 -12.03 -0.06 25.69
N HIS A 230 -12.22 -0.33 26.99
CA HIS A 230 -13.56 -0.32 27.60
C HIS A 230 -14.25 1.02 27.39
N ARG A 231 -13.56 2.14 27.63
CA ARG A 231 -14.12 3.48 27.46
C ARG A 231 -14.52 3.75 26.01
N ARG A 232 -13.69 3.36 25.05
CA ARG A 232 -13.93 3.54 23.61
C ARG A 232 -15.07 2.66 23.10
N VAL A 233 -15.14 1.40 23.53
CA VAL A 233 -16.26 0.50 23.22
C VAL A 233 -17.55 1.02 23.83
N LEU A 234 -17.52 1.56 25.05
CA LEU A 234 -18.69 2.15 25.71
C LEU A 234 -19.20 3.40 24.95
N ALA A 235 -18.27 4.21 24.43
CA ALA A 235 -18.58 5.41 23.65
C ALA A 235 -18.98 5.13 22.19
N ALA A 236 -19.08 3.86 21.78
CA ALA A 236 -19.30 3.45 20.38
C ALA A 236 -18.32 4.13 19.41
N ASP A 237 -17.04 4.19 19.79
CA ASP A 237 -16.00 4.87 19.02
C ASP A 237 -15.81 4.23 17.62
N PRO A 238 -16.14 4.94 16.51
CA PRO A 238 -16.00 4.42 15.15
C PRO A 238 -14.53 4.19 14.76
N ARG A 239 -13.57 4.80 15.47
CA ARG A 239 -12.13 4.60 15.23
C ARG A 239 -11.65 3.19 15.60
N LEU A 240 -12.43 2.42 16.37
CA LEU A 240 -12.12 1.01 16.63
C LEU A 240 -12.43 0.13 15.40
N THR A 241 -13.23 0.64 14.46
CA THR A 241 -13.58 -0.01 13.19
C THR A 241 -12.83 0.57 11.98
N GLU A 242 -12.33 1.80 12.04
CA GLU A 242 -11.55 2.43 10.96
C GLU A 242 -10.11 1.89 10.85
N PRO A 243 -9.55 1.78 9.63
CA PRO A 243 -8.14 1.46 9.44
C PRO A 243 -7.26 2.62 9.96
N VAL A 244 -6.28 2.29 10.79
CA VAL A 244 -5.30 3.24 11.31
C VAL A 244 -4.20 3.44 10.26
N PRO A 245 -4.01 4.65 9.69
CA PRO A 245 -3.01 4.85 8.64
C PRO A 245 -1.59 4.63 9.18
N ARG A 246 -0.76 3.92 8.40
CA ARG A 246 0.64 3.61 8.71
C ARG A 246 1.50 3.74 7.46
N GLN A 247 1.72 4.99 7.06
CA GLN A 247 2.32 5.30 5.75
C GLN A 247 3.83 5.49 5.78
N LEU A 248 4.49 5.32 6.93
CA LEU A 248 5.94 5.50 7.00
C LEU A 248 6.66 4.53 6.04
N PRO A 249 7.59 5.03 5.21
CA PRO A 249 8.53 4.19 4.48
C PRO A 249 9.31 3.27 5.42
N ALA A 250 9.90 2.21 4.88
CA ALA A 250 10.69 1.26 5.67
C ALA A 250 11.76 1.96 6.52
N ALA A 251 11.95 1.48 7.75
CA ALA A 251 12.98 2.00 8.64
C ALA A 251 14.37 1.78 8.03
N PRO A 252 15.31 2.74 8.14
CA PRO A 252 16.66 2.53 7.64
C PRO A 252 17.38 1.40 8.38
N THR A 253 17.82 0.36 7.66
CA THR A 253 18.35 -0.90 8.23
C THR A 253 19.75 -0.79 8.84
N ALA A 254 20.55 0.18 8.40
CA ALA A 254 21.92 0.42 8.86
C ALA A 254 22.09 1.83 9.46
N PHE A 255 21.09 2.30 10.20
CA PHE A 255 21.19 3.56 10.95
C PHE A 255 22.18 3.42 12.11
N ALA A 256 23.13 4.35 12.22
CA ALA A 256 24.11 4.43 13.29
C ALA A 256 24.62 5.88 13.44
N GLY A 257 25.20 6.19 14.61
CA GLY A 257 25.51 7.56 15.01
C GLY A 257 24.26 8.37 15.39
N ARG A 258 24.41 9.67 15.66
CA ARG A 258 23.29 10.60 15.91
C ARG A 258 22.51 10.36 17.20
N ALA A 259 23.13 9.77 18.23
CA ALA A 259 22.46 9.53 19.51
C ALA A 259 21.97 10.83 20.16
N ASP A 260 22.80 11.87 20.13
CA ASP A 260 22.46 13.19 20.68
C ASP A 260 21.35 13.87 19.87
N ASP A 261 21.41 13.80 18.54
CA ASP A 261 20.38 14.33 17.65
C ASP A 261 19.02 13.62 17.86
N LEU A 262 19.03 12.29 18.05
CA LEU A 262 17.83 11.53 18.40
C LEU A 262 17.26 11.94 19.77
N ALA A 263 18.13 12.17 20.76
CA ALA A 263 17.72 12.62 22.09
C ALA A 263 17.14 14.04 22.08
N ALA A 264 17.53 14.88 21.11
CA ALA A 264 17.00 16.23 20.95
C ALA A 264 15.58 16.28 20.35
N LEU A 265 15.11 15.21 19.69
CA LEU A 265 13.78 15.11 19.10
C LEU A 265 12.73 14.73 20.15
N ASP A 266 12.03 15.76 20.66
CA ASP A 266 10.96 15.60 21.65
C ASP A 266 9.65 15.12 21.00
N PRO A 267 9.12 13.95 21.37
CA PRO A 267 7.87 13.42 20.83
C PRO A 267 6.62 14.20 21.27
N ASN A 268 6.74 15.16 22.19
CA ASN A 268 5.64 16.03 22.60
C ASN A 268 5.69 17.40 21.91
N ALA A 269 6.73 17.68 21.12
CA ALA A 269 6.77 18.91 20.33
C ALA A 269 5.70 18.83 19.21
N PRO A 270 4.91 19.89 18.98
CA PRO A 270 3.88 19.89 17.95
C PRO A 270 4.48 19.93 16.54
N LEU A 271 5.63 20.61 16.38
CA LEU A 271 6.31 20.77 15.10
C LEU A 271 7.84 20.71 15.30
N LEU A 272 8.44 19.64 14.80
CA LEU A 272 9.88 19.42 14.74
C LEU A 272 10.39 19.74 13.33
N LEU A 273 11.39 20.61 13.22
CA LEU A 273 11.95 21.02 11.94
C LEU A 273 13.41 20.58 11.84
N ILE A 274 13.68 19.55 11.06
CA ILE A 274 15.01 19.00 10.82
C ILE A 274 15.60 19.65 9.57
N THR A 275 16.65 20.44 9.75
CA THR A 275 17.31 21.20 8.67
C THR A 275 18.74 20.71 8.47
N GLY A 276 19.35 20.98 7.32
CA GLY A 276 20.74 20.60 7.05
C GLY A 276 20.99 20.38 5.56
N THR A 277 22.26 20.23 5.18
CA THR A 277 22.67 20.08 3.79
C THR A 277 22.10 18.81 3.13
N GLY A 278 22.08 18.76 1.79
CA GLY A 278 21.63 17.57 1.08
C GLY A 278 22.56 16.37 1.37
N GLY A 279 22.00 15.18 1.60
CA GLY A 279 22.79 13.98 1.91
C GLY A 279 23.24 13.85 3.38
N VAL A 280 22.94 14.82 4.26
CA VAL A 280 23.28 14.78 5.70
C VAL A 280 22.45 13.77 6.53
N GLY A 281 21.45 13.12 5.93
CA GLY A 281 20.66 12.06 6.59
C GLY A 281 19.39 12.51 7.31
N LYS A 282 18.84 13.71 7.03
CA LYS A 282 17.60 14.22 7.66
C LYS A 282 16.42 13.25 7.59
N THR A 283 16.11 12.76 6.39
CA THR A 283 15.02 11.79 6.16
C THR A 283 15.27 10.50 6.93
N TRP A 284 16.51 10.01 6.96
CA TRP A 284 16.88 8.82 7.72
C TRP A 284 16.71 9.00 9.22
N LEU A 285 17.13 10.15 9.78
CA LEU A 285 16.93 10.48 11.19
C LEU A 285 15.43 10.56 11.52
N ALA A 286 14.66 11.27 10.69
CA ALA A 286 13.22 11.42 10.86
C ALA A 286 12.50 10.07 10.85
N LEU A 287 12.78 9.21 9.86
CA LEU A 287 12.18 7.88 9.75
C LEU A 287 12.62 6.95 10.89
N HIS A 288 13.91 6.92 11.23
CA HIS A 288 14.41 6.10 12.33
C HIS A 288 13.76 6.48 13.66
N TRP A 289 13.68 7.78 13.96
CA TRP A 289 12.98 8.28 15.13
C TRP A 289 11.48 7.92 15.08
N ALA A 290 10.82 8.18 13.95
CA ALA A 290 9.39 7.94 13.75
C ALA A 290 8.96 6.48 13.99
N HIS A 291 9.77 5.51 13.54
CA HIS A 291 9.53 4.08 13.77
C HIS A 291 9.66 3.67 15.24
N GLY A 292 10.45 4.41 16.03
CA GLY A 292 10.59 4.21 17.47
C GLY A 292 9.49 4.84 18.32
N GLN A 293 8.66 5.72 17.74
CA GLN A 293 7.62 6.45 18.47
C GLN A 293 6.26 5.75 18.45
N ARG A 294 5.45 5.98 19.50
CA ARG A 294 4.13 5.36 19.66
C ARG A 294 3.02 6.39 19.45
N PHE A 295 2.44 6.39 18.25
CA PHE A 295 1.29 7.21 17.88
C PHE A 295 0.07 6.31 17.61
N PRO A 296 -0.88 6.20 18.57
CA PRO A 296 -1.93 5.19 18.54
C PRO A 296 -2.93 5.40 17.40
N ASP A 297 -3.12 6.64 16.95
CA ASP A 297 -4.12 6.98 15.93
C ASP A 297 -3.56 6.97 14.50
N GLY A 298 -2.25 6.77 14.35
CA GLY A 298 -1.62 6.50 13.07
C GLY A 298 -0.44 7.40 12.71
N GLN A 299 0.11 7.14 11.53
CA GLN A 299 1.28 7.82 10.97
C GLN A 299 1.02 8.12 9.50
N LEU A 300 1.20 9.38 9.12
CA LEU A 300 1.11 9.89 7.75
C LEU A 300 2.49 10.30 7.26
N PHE A 301 2.78 10.03 6.00
CA PHE A 301 4.04 10.38 5.36
C PHE A 301 3.79 10.95 3.98
N VAL A 302 4.49 12.03 3.64
CA VAL A 302 4.53 12.54 2.27
C VAL A 302 5.91 13.09 1.97
N ASP A 303 6.39 12.81 0.75
CA ASP A 303 7.55 13.50 0.17
C ASP A 303 7.05 14.70 -0.63
N LEU A 304 7.42 15.90 -0.19
CA LEU A 304 7.01 17.17 -0.78
C LEU A 304 7.80 17.51 -2.05
N ARG A 305 8.80 16.70 -2.43
CA ARG A 305 9.59 16.82 -3.67
C ARG A 305 10.18 18.21 -3.89
N GLY A 306 10.47 18.94 -2.80
CA GLY A 306 10.85 20.35 -2.86
C GLY A 306 12.17 20.63 -3.57
N PHE A 307 13.03 19.61 -3.71
CA PHE A 307 14.35 19.70 -4.31
C PHE A 307 14.63 18.62 -5.37
N ASP A 308 13.57 17.97 -5.90
CA ASP A 308 13.68 17.01 -7.00
C ASP A 308 14.25 17.70 -8.26
N PRO A 309 15.30 17.18 -8.92
CA PRO A 309 15.91 17.82 -10.09
C PRO A 309 15.04 17.90 -11.35
N THR A 310 14.06 17.01 -11.53
CA THR A 310 13.29 16.91 -12.80
C THR A 310 11.77 17.01 -12.62
N GLY A 311 11.30 17.20 -11.39
CA GLY A 311 9.88 17.32 -11.05
C GLY A 311 9.54 18.64 -10.37
N GLU A 312 8.28 19.05 -10.47
CA GLU A 312 7.77 20.18 -9.68
C GLU A 312 7.55 19.73 -8.21
N PRO A 313 7.78 20.64 -7.24
CA PRO A 313 7.41 20.41 -5.84
C PRO A 313 5.95 19.97 -5.73
N LEU A 314 5.66 19.04 -4.80
CA LEU A 314 4.30 18.56 -4.59
C LEU A 314 3.41 19.73 -4.13
N ASP A 315 2.30 19.92 -4.84
CA ASP A 315 1.24 20.85 -4.45
C ASP A 315 0.63 20.39 -3.10
N PRO A 316 0.56 21.26 -2.08
CA PRO A 316 -0.06 20.97 -0.79
C PRO A 316 -1.49 20.45 -0.91
N ASP A 317 -2.23 20.85 -1.94
CA ASP A 317 -3.57 20.33 -2.18
C ASP A 317 -3.57 18.82 -2.46
N THR A 318 -2.57 18.36 -3.21
CA THR A 318 -2.39 16.94 -3.52
C THR A 318 -2.01 16.15 -2.26
N ALA A 319 -1.11 16.70 -1.44
CA ALA A 319 -0.73 16.09 -0.16
C ALA A 319 -1.92 16.01 0.81
N LEU A 320 -2.70 17.09 0.95
CA LEU A 320 -3.91 17.12 1.79
C LEU A 320 -4.93 16.07 1.37
N ARG A 321 -5.17 15.91 0.08
CA ARG A 321 -6.07 14.87 -0.44
C ARG A 321 -5.58 13.47 -0.06
N GLY A 322 -4.29 13.20 -0.21
CA GLY A 322 -3.70 11.92 0.18
C GLY A 322 -3.83 11.64 1.69
N PHE A 323 -3.64 12.64 2.54
CA PHE A 323 -3.82 12.50 3.99
C PHE A 323 -5.28 12.29 4.38
N LEU A 324 -6.20 13.05 3.80
CA LEU A 324 -7.63 12.92 4.09
C LEU A 324 -8.16 11.56 3.62
N ASP A 325 -7.75 11.09 2.45
CA ASP A 325 -8.06 9.74 1.96
C ASP A 325 -7.54 8.66 2.93
N ALA A 326 -6.29 8.78 3.39
CA ALA A 326 -5.70 7.88 4.37
C ALA A 326 -6.39 7.88 5.75
N LEU A 327 -7.02 9.00 6.11
CA LEU A 327 -7.81 9.15 7.33
C LEU A 327 -9.25 8.63 7.16
N GLY A 328 -9.57 8.02 6.01
CA GLY A 328 -10.87 7.47 5.72
C GLY A 328 -11.90 8.51 5.30
N VAL A 329 -11.47 9.72 4.91
CA VAL A 329 -12.36 10.74 4.36
C VAL A 329 -12.75 10.31 2.95
N PRO A 330 -14.01 9.90 2.71
CA PRO A 330 -14.42 9.53 1.37
C PRO A 330 -14.28 10.76 0.46
N PRO A 331 -13.79 10.61 -0.79
CA PRO A 331 -13.46 11.73 -1.68
C PRO A 331 -14.50 12.86 -1.94
N ALA A 332 -15.71 12.89 -1.39
CA ALA A 332 -16.58 14.09 -1.35
C ALA A 332 -17.18 14.42 0.00
N ALA A 333 -16.72 13.77 1.07
CA ALA A 333 -16.56 14.52 2.30
C ALA A 333 -15.37 15.49 2.15
N MET A 334 -14.55 15.31 1.10
CA MET A 334 -13.46 16.19 0.69
C MET A 334 -13.98 17.56 0.22
N PRO A 335 -13.65 18.66 0.90
CA PRO A 335 -14.03 20.00 0.46
C PRO A 335 -13.38 20.37 -0.88
N PRO A 336 -13.96 21.27 -1.70
CA PRO A 336 -13.47 21.62 -3.04
C PRO A 336 -12.18 22.45 -3.04
N ASP A 337 -12.03 23.34 -2.07
CA ASP A 337 -10.90 24.26 -1.96
C ASP A 337 -9.86 23.77 -0.95
N THR A 338 -8.60 24.15 -1.16
CA THR A 338 -7.47 23.75 -0.33
C THR A 338 -7.61 24.23 1.12
N GLY A 339 -8.20 25.41 1.34
CA GLY A 339 -8.41 25.97 2.67
C GLY A 339 -9.38 25.14 3.51
N SER A 340 -10.52 24.76 2.94
CA SER A 340 -11.52 23.90 3.57
C SER A 340 -10.99 22.47 3.75
N ARG A 341 -10.20 21.92 2.82
CA ARG A 341 -9.50 20.64 3.01
C ARG A 341 -8.55 20.70 4.21
N ALA A 342 -7.76 21.77 4.32
CA ALA A 342 -6.89 21.97 5.48
C ALA A 342 -7.70 22.11 6.79
N ALA A 343 -8.87 22.77 6.76
CA ALA A 343 -9.75 22.88 7.91
C ALA A 343 -10.37 21.54 8.34
N LEU A 344 -10.82 20.71 7.39
CA LEU A 344 -11.30 19.36 7.66
C LEU A 344 -10.18 18.49 8.23
N TYR A 345 -8.99 18.55 7.63
CA TYR A 345 -7.80 17.86 8.12
C TYR A 345 -7.53 18.22 9.59
N ARG A 346 -7.47 19.52 9.93
CA ARG A 346 -7.31 19.95 11.34
C ARG A 346 -8.42 19.43 12.24
N SER A 347 -9.67 19.39 11.76
CA SER A 347 -10.82 18.90 12.53
C SER A 347 -10.71 17.40 12.83
N LEU A 348 -10.27 16.60 11.85
CA LEU A 348 -10.08 15.15 12.04
C LEU A 348 -8.93 14.82 12.97
N LEU A 349 -7.89 15.66 12.99
CA LEU A 349 -6.72 15.49 13.86
C LEU A 349 -6.92 16.08 15.26
N ALA A 350 -8.01 16.81 15.52
CA ALA A 350 -8.20 17.56 16.76
C ALA A 350 -8.04 16.67 18.02
N ASP A 351 -8.69 15.50 18.02
CA ASP A 351 -8.66 14.52 19.13
C ASP A 351 -7.81 13.28 18.81
N ARG A 352 -6.90 13.37 17.84
CA ARG A 352 -6.02 12.26 17.44
C ARG A 352 -4.57 12.54 17.83
N ARG A 353 -3.86 11.49 18.24
CA ARG A 353 -2.42 11.47 18.45
C ARG A 353 -1.73 10.84 17.25
N MET A 354 -1.50 11.67 16.23
CA MET A 354 -0.88 11.29 14.97
C MET A 354 0.58 11.71 14.91
N LEU A 355 1.35 10.98 14.10
CA LEU A 355 2.62 11.47 13.57
C LEU A 355 2.44 11.83 12.09
N VAL A 356 2.93 13.00 11.70
CA VAL A 356 2.91 13.46 10.30
C VAL A 356 4.34 13.78 9.89
N VAL A 357 4.87 13.07 8.90
CA VAL A 357 6.22 13.30 8.38
C VAL A 357 6.12 13.96 7.01
N LEU A 358 6.60 15.20 6.94
CA LEU A 358 6.66 16.03 5.74
C LEU A 358 8.11 16.10 5.26
N ASP A 359 8.46 15.19 4.37
CA ASP A 359 9.83 15.04 3.90
C ASP A 359 10.13 15.98 2.72
N ASN A 360 11.36 16.50 2.66
CA ASN A 360 11.88 17.26 1.52
C ASN A 360 11.10 18.55 1.18
N ALA A 361 10.67 19.31 2.20
CA ALA A 361 9.95 20.57 2.04
C ALA A 361 10.84 21.67 1.43
N ARG A 362 10.39 22.34 0.36
CA ARG A 362 11.09 23.49 -0.24
C ARG A 362 10.97 24.75 0.59
N ASP A 363 9.74 25.07 1.00
CA ASP A 363 9.38 26.32 1.66
C ASP A 363 8.23 26.11 2.67
N ALA A 364 7.92 27.15 3.44
CA ALA A 364 6.86 27.11 4.44
C ALA A 364 5.46 27.00 3.81
N ALA A 365 5.25 27.49 2.59
CA ALA A 365 3.95 27.43 1.92
C ALA A 365 3.55 25.98 1.61
N GLN A 366 4.52 25.09 1.39
CA GLN A 366 4.24 23.66 1.26
C GLN A 366 3.77 23.01 2.57
N VAL A 367 4.26 23.50 3.71
CA VAL A 367 4.10 22.85 5.01
C VAL A 367 2.87 23.35 5.75
N VAL A 368 2.62 24.66 5.75
CA VAL A 368 1.57 25.29 6.58
C VAL A 368 0.18 24.68 6.39
N PRO A 369 -0.29 24.38 5.16
CA PRO A 369 -1.61 23.75 4.96
C PRO A 369 -1.73 22.35 5.58
N LEU A 370 -0.60 21.66 5.79
CA LEU A 370 -0.51 20.28 6.29
C LEU A 370 -0.32 20.18 7.81
N LEU A 371 -0.33 21.32 8.51
CA LEU A 371 -0.19 21.35 9.97
C LEU A 371 -1.53 21.04 10.68
N PRO A 372 -1.54 20.17 11.71
CA PRO A 372 -2.69 19.96 12.56
C PRO A 372 -2.99 21.20 13.41
N GLY A 373 -4.23 21.31 13.91
CA GLY A 373 -4.64 22.44 14.75
C GLY A 373 -4.37 22.25 16.24
N THR A 374 -3.99 21.03 16.67
CA THR A 374 -3.86 20.67 18.10
C THR A 374 -2.46 20.15 18.43
N SER A 375 -2.08 20.26 19.70
CA SER A 375 -0.76 19.84 20.20
C SER A 375 -0.65 18.35 20.52
N GLY A 376 -1.72 17.56 20.29
CA GLY A 376 -1.73 16.12 20.53
C GLY A 376 -1.03 15.30 19.44
N SER A 377 -0.85 15.90 18.25
CA SER A 377 -0.15 15.32 17.11
C SER A 377 1.21 16.00 16.93
N THR A 378 2.19 15.24 16.43
CA THR A 378 3.53 15.75 16.13
C THR A 378 3.75 15.76 14.63
N VAL A 379 4.24 16.89 14.12
CA VAL A 379 4.69 17.02 12.73
C VAL A 379 6.21 17.05 12.71
N VAL A 380 6.83 16.22 11.87
CA VAL A 380 8.26 16.25 11.58
C VAL A 380 8.44 16.74 10.15
N VAL A 381 9.14 17.85 9.98
CA VAL A 381 9.47 18.43 8.67
C VAL A 381 10.95 18.24 8.42
N THR A 382 11.32 17.74 7.23
CA THR A 382 12.71 17.77 6.78
C THR A 382 12.86 18.81 5.66
N SER A 383 13.91 19.63 5.72
CA SER A 383 14.20 20.61 4.66
C SER A 383 15.69 20.87 4.52
N ARG A 384 16.11 21.35 3.35
CA ARG A 384 17.46 21.90 3.15
C ARG A 384 17.52 23.39 3.50
N ASP A 385 16.36 24.06 3.46
CA ASP A 385 16.20 25.44 3.92
C ASP A 385 15.95 25.45 5.44
N ARG A 386 16.26 26.57 6.10
CA ARG A 386 15.97 26.79 7.52
C ARG A 386 14.49 27.06 7.79
N LEU A 387 13.70 27.37 6.76
CA LEU A 387 12.25 27.63 6.85
C LEU A 387 11.89 28.56 8.01
N ALA A 388 12.56 29.72 8.10
CA ALA A 388 12.47 30.63 9.24
C ALA A 388 11.02 31.01 9.60
N GLY A 389 10.12 31.09 8.61
CA GLY A 389 8.69 31.34 8.82
C GLY A 389 7.98 30.28 9.68
N LEU A 390 8.40 29.02 9.66
CA LEU A 390 7.83 27.98 10.53
C LEU A 390 8.31 28.14 11.99
N VAL A 391 9.55 28.59 12.19
CA VAL A 391 10.10 28.84 13.53
C VAL A 391 9.41 30.05 14.16
N THR A 392 9.24 31.14 13.40
CA THR A 392 8.68 32.39 13.93
C THR A 392 7.17 32.37 14.07
N ALA A 393 6.43 31.84 13.08
CA ALA A 393 4.97 31.90 13.06
C ALA A 393 4.27 30.64 13.60
N HIS A 394 4.95 29.48 13.59
CA HIS A 394 4.37 28.19 13.98
C HIS A 394 5.13 27.48 15.09
N LEU A 395 6.05 28.20 15.77
CA LEU A 395 6.84 27.71 16.91
C LEU A 395 7.53 26.36 16.64
N ALA A 396 7.95 26.14 15.40
CA ALA A 396 8.71 24.95 15.04
C ALA A 396 9.98 24.88 15.90
N ARG A 397 10.27 23.72 16.49
CA ARG A 397 11.53 23.47 17.19
C ARG A 397 12.58 23.04 16.16
N PRO A 398 13.56 23.90 15.81
CA PRO A 398 14.55 23.55 14.82
C PRO A 398 15.60 22.61 15.41
N LEU A 399 15.96 21.59 14.65
CA LEU A 399 17.16 20.79 14.82
C LEU A 399 18.00 20.95 13.55
N HIS A 400 19.17 21.57 13.68
CA HIS A 400 20.11 21.68 12.58
C HIS A 400 21.05 20.49 12.61
N LEU A 401 20.97 19.65 11.57
CA LEU A 401 21.91 18.55 11.38
C LEU A 401 23.14 19.05 10.64
N ASP A 402 24.24 19.06 11.36
CA ASP A 402 25.58 19.18 10.79
C ASP A 402 26.06 17.82 10.25
N VAL A 403 27.22 17.75 9.61
CA VAL A 403 27.87 16.48 9.24
C VAL A 403 28.16 15.60 10.46
N LEU A 404 28.34 14.29 10.26
CA LEU A 404 28.66 13.37 11.35
C LEU A 404 30.04 13.68 11.93
N SER A 405 30.17 13.50 13.25
CA SER A 405 31.47 13.45 13.90
C SER A 405 32.29 12.26 13.39
N GLU A 406 33.59 12.27 13.62
CA GLU A 406 34.46 11.16 13.25
C GLU A 406 34.03 9.83 13.91
N VAL A 407 33.63 9.89 15.18
CA VAL A 407 33.14 8.74 15.96
C VAL A 407 31.87 8.16 15.33
N ASP A 408 30.91 9.03 15.01
CA ASP A 408 29.65 8.60 14.39
C ASP A 408 29.86 8.10 12.96
N SER A 409 30.75 8.73 12.20
CA SER A 409 31.12 8.32 10.85
C SER A 409 31.73 6.91 10.86
N ARG A 410 32.61 6.63 11.82
CA ARG A 410 33.19 5.30 12.04
C ARG A 410 32.12 4.28 12.43
N ALA A 411 31.17 4.66 13.28
CA ALA A 411 30.06 3.78 13.67
C ALA A 411 29.17 3.42 12.47
N VAL A 412 28.87 4.37 11.58
CA VAL A 412 28.12 4.13 10.34
C VAL A 412 28.85 3.17 9.42
N LEU A 413 30.14 3.38 9.16
CA LEU A 413 30.92 2.48 8.30
C LEU A 413 31.07 1.08 8.92
N ALA A 414 31.38 0.98 10.21
CA ALA A 414 31.49 -0.30 10.89
C ALA A 414 30.18 -1.10 10.84
N ARG A 415 29.03 -0.42 11.00
CA ARG A 415 27.70 -1.04 10.90
C ARG A 415 27.43 -1.57 9.49
N ARG A 416 27.86 -0.86 8.44
CA ARG A 416 27.64 -1.24 7.03
C ARG A 416 28.63 -2.29 6.52
N LEU A 417 29.90 -2.22 6.92
CA LEU A 417 30.96 -3.12 6.46
C LEU A 417 31.07 -4.42 7.27
N GLY A 418 30.55 -4.45 8.51
CA GLY A 418 30.66 -5.58 9.43
C GLY A 418 32.00 -5.64 10.16
N THR A 419 32.19 -6.64 11.03
CA THR A 419 33.32 -6.74 11.98
C THR A 419 34.68 -7.07 11.36
N GLY A 420 34.78 -7.20 10.03
CA GLY A 420 35.98 -7.67 9.33
C GLY A 420 36.84 -6.57 8.70
N ARG A 421 36.37 -5.32 8.65
CA ARG A 421 37.10 -4.18 8.06
C ARG A 421 37.01 -2.96 8.96
N VAL A 422 38.16 -2.49 9.43
CA VAL A 422 38.27 -1.23 10.18
C VAL A 422 38.38 -0.10 9.16
N PRO A 423 37.53 0.95 9.24
CA PRO A 423 37.66 2.13 8.39
C PRO A 423 38.97 2.85 8.70
N ASP A 424 39.72 3.22 7.67
CA ASP A 424 40.89 4.10 7.78
C ASP A 424 40.45 5.53 8.12
N ASP A 425 41.27 6.25 8.88
CA ASP A 425 40.98 7.60 9.37
C ASP A 425 40.95 8.60 8.20
N ASP A 426 41.82 8.39 7.21
CA ASP A 426 41.89 9.18 5.97
C ASP A 426 40.61 9.07 5.13
N LEU A 427 39.92 7.92 5.17
CA LEU A 427 38.66 7.68 4.46
C LEU A 427 37.50 8.46 5.10
N LEU A 428 37.51 8.55 6.43
CA LEU A 428 36.51 9.29 7.21
C LEU A 428 36.64 10.80 6.94
N GLU A 429 37.87 11.30 6.91
CA GLU A 429 38.17 12.70 6.55
C GLU A 429 37.67 13.01 5.13
N TRP A 430 37.92 12.12 4.16
CA TRP A 430 37.48 12.30 2.78
C TRP A 430 35.95 12.36 2.61
N CYS A 431 35.21 11.52 3.34
CA CYS A 431 33.75 11.54 3.29
C CYS A 431 33.14 12.81 3.91
N GLY A 432 33.95 13.63 4.60
CA GLY A 432 33.54 14.90 5.19
C GLY A 432 32.40 14.74 6.20
N GLY A 433 32.27 13.57 6.83
CA GLY A 433 31.17 13.23 7.74
C GLY A 433 29.78 13.15 7.08
N LEU A 434 29.66 13.20 5.75
CA LEU A 434 28.36 13.10 5.07
C LEU A 434 27.87 11.64 5.03
N PRO A 435 26.71 11.30 5.64
CA PRO A 435 26.18 9.94 5.63
C PRO A 435 25.97 9.36 4.23
N LEU A 436 25.56 10.19 3.25
CA LEU A 436 25.43 9.75 1.86
C LEU A 436 26.79 9.38 1.25
N ALA A 437 27.85 10.16 1.51
CA ALA A 437 29.20 9.83 1.05
C ALA A 437 29.69 8.53 1.68
N LEU A 438 29.54 8.39 3.00
CA LEU A 438 29.89 7.16 3.74
C LEU A 438 29.11 5.94 3.22
N ALA A 439 27.83 6.12 2.88
CA ALA A 439 27.00 5.06 2.30
C ALA A 439 27.51 4.61 0.93
N LEU A 440 27.86 5.55 0.05
CA LEU A 440 28.42 5.26 -1.27
C LEU A 440 29.76 4.53 -1.17
N VAL A 441 30.65 5.01 -0.30
CA VAL A 441 31.96 4.38 -0.07
C VAL A 441 31.83 2.99 0.52
N ALA A 442 30.95 2.80 1.51
CA ALA A 442 30.68 1.48 2.07
C ALA A 442 30.08 0.52 1.03
N GLY A 443 29.14 0.99 0.22
CA GLY A 443 28.55 0.22 -0.87
C GLY A 443 29.60 -0.24 -1.88
N GLN A 444 30.54 0.63 -2.24
CA GLN A 444 31.66 0.30 -3.12
C GLN A 444 32.61 -0.73 -2.51
N ALA A 445 33.00 -0.56 -1.25
CA ALA A 445 33.88 -1.50 -0.56
C ALA A 445 33.27 -2.91 -0.44
N LEU A 446 31.95 -3.00 -0.30
CA LEU A 446 31.21 -4.27 -0.30
C LEU A 446 31.12 -4.89 -1.69
N ALA A 447 30.94 -4.06 -2.73
CA ALA A 447 30.89 -4.51 -4.12
C ALA A 447 32.27 -4.99 -4.64
N HIS A 448 33.36 -4.40 -4.16
CA HIS A 448 34.72 -4.67 -4.63
C HIS A 448 35.69 -4.98 -3.46
N PRO A 449 35.67 -6.21 -2.91
CA PRO A 449 36.47 -6.55 -1.74
C PRO A 449 37.99 -6.47 -1.94
N GLY A 450 38.50 -6.55 -3.17
CA GLY A 450 39.93 -6.54 -3.46
C GLY A 450 40.53 -5.16 -3.77
N PHE A 451 39.73 -4.10 -3.85
CA PHE A 451 40.21 -2.77 -4.22
C PHE A 451 40.66 -1.99 -2.97
N PRO A 452 41.90 -1.46 -2.94
CA PRO A 452 42.30 -0.51 -1.91
C PRO A 452 41.46 0.77 -2.06
N LEU A 453 41.02 1.32 -0.93
CA LEU A 453 40.29 2.59 -0.90
C LEU A 453 41.30 3.73 -1.07
N GLU A 454 41.78 3.95 -2.29
CA GLU A 454 42.76 5.00 -2.60
C GLU A 454 42.11 6.39 -2.70
N ARG A 455 42.85 7.39 -2.23
CA ARG A 455 42.45 8.80 -2.08
C ARG A 455 42.34 9.53 -3.44
N PRO A 456 41.24 10.24 -3.73
CA PRO A 456 41.20 11.27 -4.77
C PRO A 456 41.57 12.66 -4.23
N ASP A 457 42.01 13.56 -5.12
CA ASP A 457 42.63 14.86 -4.75
C ASP A 457 41.68 15.91 -4.10
N HIS A 458 40.35 15.72 -4.14
CA HIS A 458 39.36 16.69 -3.62
C HIS A 458 38.16 16.03 -2.91
N GLY A 459 37.65 16.63 -1.82
CA GLY A 459 36.69 16.04 -0.87
C GLY A 459 35.26 16.61 -0.88
N ASP A 460 34.65 16.84 -2.05
CA ASP A 460 33.22 17.18 -2.15
C ASP A 460 32.39 15.95 -2.56
N LEU A 461 31.09 15.94 -2.26
CA LEU A 461 30.14 14.88 -2.61
C LEU A 461 30.12 14.59 -4.12
N SER A 462 30.33 15.62 -4.95
CA SER A 462 30.50 15.45 -6.40
C SER A 462 31.70 14.56 -6.75
N THR A 463 32.81 14.70 -6.01
CA THR A 463 33.99 13.84 -6.18
C THR A 463 33.71 12.42 -5.72
N VAL A 464 32.99 12.22 -4.61
CA VAL A 464 32.60 10.89 -4.12
C VAL A 464 31.66 10.19 -5.12
N LEU A 465 30.70 10.92 -5.69
CA LEU A 465 29.81 10.40 -6.73
C LEU A 465 30.57 10.08 -8.02
N SER A 466 31.50 10.94 -8.43
CA SER A 466 32.38 10.71 -9.59
C SER A 466 33.27 9.49 -9.42
N TRP A 467 33.86 9.31 -8.24
CA TRP A 467 34.63 8.13 -7.90
C TRP A 467 33.76 6.87 -7.91
N SER A 468 32.60 6.92 -7.24
CA SER A 468 31.65 5.81 -7.19
C SER A 468 31.19 5.41 -8.59
N TYR A 469 30.98 6.38 -9.47
CA TYR A 469 30.63 6.17 -10.88
C TYR A 469 31.78 5.57 -11.69
N ARG A 470 33.01 6.09 -11.55
CA ARG A 470 34.21 5.57 -12.25
C ARG A 470 34.55 4.14 -11.85
N ALA A 471 34.20 3.73 -10.62
CA ALA A 471 34.38 2.37 -10.14
C ALA A 471 33.34 1.38 -10.69
N LEU A 472 32.25 1.86 -11.32
CA LEU A 472 31.23 0.98 -11.87
C LEU A 472 31.75 0.26 -13.13
N PRO A 473 31.48 -1.05 -13.27
CA PRO A 473 31.58 -1.73 -14.54
C PRO A 473 30.78 -1.01 -15.64
N PRO A 474 31.19 -1.09 -16.92
CA PRO A 474 30.56 -0.34 -18.01
C PRO A 474 29.04 -0.50 -18.10
N GLU A 475 28.50 -1.70 -17.85
CA GLU A 475 27.06 -1.96 -17.86
C GLU A 475 26.31 -1.27 -16.71
N GLN A 476 26.91 -1.22 -15.52
CA GLN A 476 26.34 -0.55 -14.34
C GLN A 476 26.39 0.98 -14.51
N ALA A 477 27.50 1.51 -15.02
CA ALA A 477 27.67 2.93 -15.32
C ALA A 477 26.64 3.41 -16.37
N SER A 478 26.42 2.61 -17.42
CA SER A 478 25.39 2.86 -18.42
C SER A 478 23.99 2.85 -17.79
N ALA A 479 23.61 1.81 -17.05
CA ALA A 479 22.31 1.75 -16.37
C ALA A 479 22.08 2.94 -15.43
N PHE A 480 23.10 3.33 -14.66
CA PHE A 480 23.04 4.45 -13.73
C PHE A 480 22.71 5.77 -14.45
N ARG A 481 23.41 6.12 -15.54
CA ARG A 481 23.14 7.33 -16.33
C ARG A 481 21.76 7.34 -16.98
N LEU A 482 21.31 6.18 -17.47
CA LEU A 482 19.99 6.02 -18.09
C LEU A 482 18.86 6.22 -17.06
N LEU A 483 18.99 5.63 -15.88
CA LEU A 483 18.00 5.75 -14.80
C LEU A 483 17.91 7.18 -14.25
N GLY A 484 18.98 7.98 -14.33
CA GLY A 484 18.94 9.41 -13.97
C GLY A 484 17.93 10.23 -14.79
N GLY A 485 17.65 9.81 -16.03
CA GLY A 485 16.71 10.47 -16.95
C GLY A 485 15.29 9.88 -16.97
N VAL A 486 14.99 8.88 -16.15
CA VAL A 486 13.65 8.26 -16.09
C VAL A 486 12.65 9.25 -15.49
N PRO A 487 11.45 9.43 -16.09
CA PRO A 487 10.40 10.29 -15.54
C PRO A 487 9.69 9.64 -14.33
N GLY A 488 9.29 10.48 -13.37
CA GLY A 488 8.55 10.05 -12.18
C GLY A 488 9.40 10.01 -10.90
N PRO A 489 8.76 9.68 -9.76
CA PRO A 489 9.41 9.65 -8.44
C PRO A 489 10.21 8.37 -8.19
N ASP A 490 9.85 7.28 -8.87
CA ASP A 490 10.46 5.96 -8.79
C ASP A 490 10.25 5.17 -10.09
N ILE A 491 10.70 3.93 -10.13
CA ILE A 491 10.49 3.02 -11.26
C ILE A 491 10.35 1.56 -10.81
N GLY A 492 9.38 0.85 -11.37
CA GLY A 492 9.23 -0.60 -11.17
C GLY A 492 10.37 -1.40 -11.83
N VAL A 493 10.69 -2.59 -11.31
CA VAL A 493 11.82 -3.41 -11.82
C VAL A 493 11.70 -3.69 -13.32
N ALA A 494 10.53 -4.10 -13.80
CA ALA A 494 10.32 -4.42 -15.22
C ALA A 494 10.56 -3.20 -16.12
N ALA A 495 10.04 -2.04 -15.73
CA ALA A 495 10.25 -0.77 -16.41
C ALA A 495 11.74 -0.34 -16.40
N ALA A 496 12.44 -0.52 -15.27
CA ALA A 496 13.87 -0.21 -15.17
C ALA A 496 14.72 -1.12 -16.06
N VAL A 497 14.40 -2.41 -16.14
CA VAL A 497 15.03 -3.37 -17.05
C VAL A 497 14.79 -2.97 -18.51
N ALA A 498 13.56 -2.60 -18.87
CA ALA A 498 13.22 -2.15 -20.22
C ALA A 498 13.96 -0.85 -20.60
N ALA A 499 13.94 0.15 -19.72
CA ALA A 499 14.62 1.42 -19.93
C ALA A 499 16.12 1.24 -20.15
N THR A 500 16.78 0.47 -19.27
CA THR A 500 18.24 0.29 -19.29
C THR A 500 18.71 -0.75 -20.30
N GLY A 501 17.85 -1.71 -20.69
CA GLY A 501 18.25 -2.90 -21.44
C GLY A 501 19.19 -3.83 -20.66
N ARG A 502 19.21 -3.73 -19.32
CA ARG A 502 20.10 -4.50 -18.43
C ARG A 502 19.30 -5.42 -17.52
N PRO A 503 19.86 -6.60 -17.14
CA PRO A 503 19.18 -7.52 -16.25
C PRO A 503 19.03 -6.93 -14.84
N GLU A 504 18.06 -7.44 -14.07
CA GLU A 504 17.80 -7.00 -12.70
C GLU A 504 19.05 -7.13 -11.79
N SER A 505 19.96 -8.06 -12.07
CA SER A 505 21.23 -8.19 -11.34
C SER A 505 22.09 -6.92 -11.38
N VAL A 506 22.02 -6.12 -12.46
CA VAL A 506 22.69 -4.82 -12.57
C VAL A 506 22.02 -3.79 -11.65
N LEU A 507 20.69 -3.79 -11.58
CA LEU A 507 19.93 -2.91 -10.67
C LEU A 507 20.23 -3.24 -9.21
N ARG A 508 20.27 -4.53 -8.85
CA ARG A 508 20.67 -4.99 -7.51
C ARG A 508 22.12 -4.64 -7.19
N ALA A 509 23.02 -4.61 -8.19
CA ALA A 509 24.40 -4.16 -7.99
C ALA A 509 24.47 -2.65 -7.69
N LEU A 510 23.70 -1.83 -8.41
CA LEU A 510 23.58 -0.40 -8.14
C LEU A 510 22.94 -0.12 -6.76
N GLU A 511 21.98 -0.94 -6.35
CA GLU A 511 21.42 -0.89 -4.99
C GLU A 511 22.48 -1.22 -3.92
N ARG A 512 23.28 -2.27 -4.10
CA ARG A 512 24.39 -2.60 -3.19
C ARG A 512 25.43 -1.48 -3.11
N ALA A 513 25.66 -0.78 -4.23
CA ALA A 513 26.51 0.42 -4.28
C ALA A 513 25.86 1.67 -3.67
N SER A 514 24.64 1.58 -3.11
CA SER A 514 23.87 2.71 -2.58
C SER A 514 23.55 3.81 -3.60
N LEU A 515 23.56 3.48 -4.89
CA LEU A 515 23.17 4.38 -5.99
C LEU A 515 21.67 4.26 -6.31
N LEU A 516 21.04 3.14 -5.95
CA LEU A 516 19.60 2.92 -5.94
C LEU A 516 19.13 2.53 -4.53
N THR A 517 17.84 2.72 -4.25
CA THR A 517 17.19 2.25 -3.03
C THR A 517 15.86 1.58 -3.36
N ALA A 518 15.69 0.32 -2.93
CA ALA A 518 14.38 -0.34 -2.94
C ALA A 518 13.55 0.16 -1.75
N HIS A 519 12.74 1.19 -1.99
CA HIS A 519 11.95 1.84 -0.93
C HIS A 519 10.59 1.16 -0.68
N VAL A 520 10.09 0.42 -1.68
CA VAL A 520 8.92 -0.46 -1.64
C VAL A 520 9.27 -1.72 -2.43
N PRO A 521 8.77 -2.92 -2.06
CA PRO A 521 9.05 -4.14 -2.81
C PRO A 521 8.78 -3.98 -4.31
N GLY A 522 9.79 -4.28 -5.14
CA GLY A 522 9.68 -4.22 -6.60
C GLY A 522 9.82 -2.82 -7.23
N ARG A 523 10.16 -1.78 -6.46
CA ARG A 523 10.39 -0.42 -7.00
C ARG A 523 11.72 0.18 -6.53
N TYR A 524 12.46 0.74 -7.46
CA TYR A 524 13.72 1.44 -7.20
C TYR A 524 13.53 2.94 -7.27
N ARG A 525 14.26 3.66 -6.41
CA ARG A 525 14.36 5.12 -6.42
C ARG A 525 15.81 5.55 -6.30
N MET A 526 16.16 6.69 -6.89
CA MET A 526 17.43 7.40 -6.67
C MET A 526 17.25 8.52 -5.66
N HIS A 527 18.24 8.73 -4.79
CA HIS A 527 18.31 9.94 -3.98
C HIS A 527 18.49 11.17 -4.89
N ASP A 528 17.82 12.30 -4.60
CA ASP A 528 17.78 13.48 -5.49
C ASP A 528 19.17 13.95 -5.98
N LEU A 529 20.18 13.95 -5.11
CA LEU A 529 21.56 14.33 -5.48
C LEU A 529 22.24 13.30 -6.39
N VAL A 530 21.98 12.02 -6.17
CA VAL A 530 22.49 10.93 -7.00
C VAL A 530 21.82 10.97 -8.37
N ARG A 531 20.49 11.19 -8.40
CA ARG A 531 19.72 11.35 -9.63
C ARG A 531 20.17 12.57 -10.43
N ARG A 532 20.36 13.71 -9.77
CA ARG A 532 20.87 14.94 -10.41
C ARG A 532 22.25 14.69 -11.03
N TYR A 533 23.17 14.10 -10.29
CA TYR A 533 24.48 13.72 -10.81
C TYR A 533 24.36 12.77 -12.02
N ALA A 534 23.52 11.73 -11.95
CA ALA A 534 23.28 10.81 -13.05
C ALA A 534 22.66 11.49 -14.29
N ALA A 535 21.77 12.46 -14.09
CA ALA A 535 21.12 13.23 -15.14
C ALA A 535 22.08 14.22 -15.82
N ASP A 536 22.99 14.83 -15.06
CA ASP A 536 24.00 15.77 -15.54
C ASP A 536 25.12 15.07 -16.33
N LEU A 537 25.33 13.77 -16.11
CA LEU A 537 26.27 12.99 -16.91
C LEU A 537 25.80 12.90 -18.38
N PRO A 538 26.71 13.10 -19.36
CA PRO A 538 26.37 12.97 -20.77
C PRO A 538 26.05 11.51 -21.10
N ASP A 539 24.92 11.28 -21.75
CA ASP A 539 24.55 9.97 -22.28
C ASP A 539 23.75 10.10 -23.58
N GLN A 540 24.35 9.66 -24.68
CA GLN A 540 23.73 9.66 -26.01
C GLN A 540 22.57 8.65 -26.12
N ASP A 541 22.51 7.65 -25.23
CA ASP A 541 21.50 6.60 -25.26
C ASP A 541 20.24 6.96 -24.47
N ARG A 542 20.20 8.13 -23.81
CA ARG A 542 19.08 8.56 -22.96
C ARG A 542 17.75 8.68 -23.73
N PRO A 543 17.69 9.29 -24.94
CA PRO A 543 16.47 9.30 -25.74
C PRO A 543 16.00 7.88 -26.11
N ALA A 544 16.94 6.99 -26.48
CA ALA A 544 16.63 5.60 -26.83
C ALA A 544 16.13 4.81 -25.61
N ALA A 545 16.66 5.07 -24.41
CA ALA A 545 16.18 4.47 -23.17
C ALA A 545 14.77 4.94 -22.80
N LEU A 546 14.48 6.23 -22.96
CA LEU A 546 13.13 6.76 -22.78
C LEU A 546 12.15 6.14 -23.77
N ALA A 547 12.52 5.99 -25.05
CA ALA A 547 11.70 5.31 -26.04
C ALA A 547 11.42 3.83 -25.68
N ARG A 548 12.43 3.08 -25.20
CA ARG A 548 12.22 1.71 -24.69
C ARG A 548 11.27 1.65 -23.51
N LEU A 549 11.41 2.60 -22.58
CA LEU A 549 10.55 2.71 -21.40
C LEU A 549 9.10 3.02 -21.78
N LEU A 550 8.90 4.02 -22.65
CA LEU A 550 7.58 4.40 -23.16
C LEU A 550 6.93 3.24 -23.92
N ASN A 551 7.70 2.52 -24.74
CA ASN A 551 7.21 1.33 -25.44
C ASN A 551 6.78 0.24 -24.45
N HIS A 552 7.58 -0.06 -23.42
CA HIS A 552 7.21 -1.04 -22.39
C HIS A 552 5.94 -0.63 -21.63
N TRP A 553 5.84 0.61 -21.18
CA TRP A 553 4.64 1.11 -20.50
C TRP A 553 3.42 1.12 -21.41
N THR A 554 3.57 1.49 -22.69
CA THR A 554 2.48 1.47 -23.66
C THR A 554 1.95 0.05 -23.87
N ARG A 555 2.85 -0.93 -24.06
CA ARG A 555 2.47 -2.33 -24.26
C ARG A 555 1.84 -2.96 -23.01
N THR A 556 2.37 -2.63 -21.84
CA THR A 556 1.84 -3.12 -20.55
C THR A 556 0.49 -2.48 -20.24
N ALA A 557 0.33 -1.17 -20.46
CA ALA A 557 -0.94 -0.47 -20.32
C ALA A 557 -1.99 -0.98 -21.33
N GLY A 558 -1.57 -1.29 -22.56
CA GLY A 558 -2.40 -1.96 -23.55
C GLY A 558 -2.90 -3.33 -23.08
N ALA A 559 -2.02 -4.14 -22.48
CA ALA A 559 -2.40 -5.42 -21.87
C ALA A 559 -3.38 -5.24 -20.69
N ALA A 560 -3.13 -4.24 -19.84
CA ALA A 560 -3.97 -3.90 -18.70
C ALA A 560 -5.34 -3.35 -19.11
N ARG A 561 -5.46 -2.78 -20.32
CA ARG A 561 -6.74 -2.32 -20.86
C ARG A 561 -7.68 -3.46 -21.23
N LEU A 562 -7.18 -4.59 -21.73
CA LEU A 562 -8.04 -5.66 -22.28
C LEU A 562 -9.12 -6.17 -21.30
N PRO A 563 -8.83 -6.43 -20.01
CA PRO A 563 -9.87 -6.81 -19.05
C PRO A 563 -10.83 -5.66 -18.69
N LEU A 564 -10.42 -4.40 -18.92
CA LEU A 564 -11.21 -3.21 -18.62
C LEU A 564 -12.13 -2.80 -19.78
N ASP A 565 -11.78 -3.19 -21.00
CA ASP A 565 -12.50 -2.92 -22.24
C ASP A 565 -12.29 -4.09 -23.23
N PRO A 566 -13.18 -5.09 -23.24
CA PRO A 566 -13.00 -6.34 -23.99
C PRO A 566 -13.24 -6.24 -25.50
N GLU A 567 -13.85 -5.15 -25.99
CA GLU A 567 -13.93 -4.83 -27.43
C GLU A 567 -13.23 -3.50 -27.73
N PRO A 568 -11.91 -3.38 -27.47
CA PRO A 568 -11.22 -2.13 -27.69
C PRO A 568 -11.19 -1.81 -29.18
N SER A 569 -11.37 -0.53 -29.54
CA SER A 569 -11.02 -0.06 -30.88
C SER A 569 -9.57 -0.47 -31.19
N PRO A 570 -9.27 -1.03 -32.37
CA PRO A 570 -7.95 -1.58 -32.65
C PRO A 570 -6.85 -0.50 -32.57
N ILE A 571 -5.78 -0.77 -31.82
CA ILE A 571 -4.52 0.00 -31.82
C ILE A 571 -3.33 -0.96 -32.01
N PRO A 572 -2.21 -0.55 -32.67
CA PRO A 572 -1.28 -1.44 -33.36
C PRO A 572 -0.17 -2.09 -32.52
N LEU A 573 -0.07 -1.83 -31.21
CA LEU A 573 1.02 -2.37 -30.39
C LEU A 573 0.59 -3.65 -29.68
N ALA A 574 1.21 -4.76 -30.06
CA ALA A 574 0.97 -6.04 -29.40
C ALA A 574 1.20 -5.91 -27.88
N PRO A 575 0.24 -6.31 -27.04
CA PRO A 575 0.38 -6.21 -25.60
C PRO A 575 1.61 -6.99 -25.12
N GLU A 576 2.19 -6.56 -23.99
CA GLU A 576 3.25 -7.29 -23.30
C GLU A 576 2.69 -7.83 -21.98
N GLY A 577 2.73 -9.15 -21.81
CA GLY A 577 2.13 -9.81 -20.65
C GLY A 577 0.61 -9.96 -20.74
N SER A 578 0.00 -10.33 -19.61
CA SER A 578 -1.45 -10.46 -19.47
C SER A 578 -1.85 -10.20 -18.03
N PHE A 579 -3.08 -9.74 -17.85
CA PHE A 579 -3.70 -9.55 -16.54
C PHE A 579 -4.82 -10.59 -16.38
N ALA A 580 -4.89 -11.20 -15.20
CA ALA A 580 -5.86 -12.27 -14.93
C ALA A 580 -7.31 -11.75 -14.95
N ASP A 581 -7.53 -10.55 -14.43
CA ASP A 581 -8.83 -9.91 -14.27
C ASP A 581 -8.71 -8.37 -14.25
N ASP A 582 -9.85 -7.71 -14.18
CA ASP A 582 -9.97 -6.25 -14.07
C ASP A 582 -9.31 -5.69 -12.80
N THR A 583 -9.40 -6.42 -11.69
CA THR A 583 -8.87 -6.03 -10.39
C THR A 583 -7.34 -5.99 -10.39
N ALA A 584 -6.69 -6.95 -11.05
CA ALA A 584 -5.25 -6.97 -11.26
C ALA A 584 -4.81 -5.79 -12.14
N ALA A 585 -5.54 -5.50 -13.22
CA ALA A 585 -5.25 -4.38 -14.11
C ALA A 585 -5.37 -3.02 -13.38
N LEU A 586 -6.46 -2.81 -12.63
CA LEU A 586 -6.67 -1.58 -11.86
C LEU A 586 -5.56 -1.35 -10.83
N ARG A 587 -5.14 -2.40 -10.09
CA ARG A 587 -4.05 -2.29 -9.10
C ARG A 587 -2.71 -1.91 -9.73
N TRP A 588 -2.42 -2.44 -10.93
CA TRP A 588 -1.22 -2.08 -11.66
C TRP A 588 -1.25 -0.61 -12.09
N PHE A 589 -2.37 -0.15 -12.66
CA PHE A 589 -2.53 1.27 -13.00
C PHE A 589 -2.41 2.15 -11.75
N ASP A 590 -3.04 1.82 -10.63
CA ASP A 590 -2.90 2.58 -9.38
C ASP A 590 -1.43 2.71 -8.94
N THR A 591 -0.62 1.66 -9.16
CA THR A 591 0.80 1.63 -8.80
C THR A 591 1.66 2.46 -9.75
N GLU A 592 1.40 2.40 -11.07
CA GLU A 592 2.21 3.08 -12.08
C GLU A 592 1.69 4.47 -12.47
N HIS A 593 0.50 4.88 -11.98
CA HIS A 593 -0.21 6.06 -12.46
C HIS A 593 0.65 7.33 -12.45
N GLU A 594 1.37 7.59 -11.36
CA GLU A 594 2.25 8.76 -11.24
C GLU A 594 3.43 8.71 -12.22
N CYS A 595 4.01 7.54 -12.47
CA CYS A 595 5.07 7.36 -13.46
C CYS A 595 4.54 7.55 -14.89
N LEU A 596 3.35 7.02 -15.19
CA LEU A 596 2.70 7.20 -16.50
C LEU A 596 2.33 8.67 -16.75
N LEU A 597 1.79 9.37 -15.75
CA LEU A 597 1.52 10.81 -15.85
C LEU A 597 2.82 11.62 -16.00
N ALA A 598 3.89 11.26 -15.28
CA ALA A 598 5.18 11.90 -15.45
C ALA A 598 5.75 11.67 -16.86
N ALA A 599 5.63 10.46 -17.40
CA ALA A 599 6.04 10.12 -18.75
C ALA A 599 5.30 10.96 -19.80
N LEU A 600 3.97 11.06 -19.68
CA LEU A 600 3.12 11.92 -20.52
C LEU A 600 3.49 13.40 -20.45
N ARG A 601 4.09 13.85 -19.33
CA ARG A 601 4.57 15.23 -19.14
C ARG A 601 5.90 15.51 -19.82
N THR A 602 6.78 14.51 -19.89
CA THR A 602 8.17 14.68 -20.29
C THR A 602 8.47 14.23 -21.71
N THR A 603 7.60 13.45 -22.33
CA THR A 603 7.83 12.93 -23.68
C THR A 603 7.31 13.88 -24.74
N ASP A 604 8.10 14.05 -25.80
CA ASP A 604 7.71 14.73 -27.05
C ASP A 604 7.32 13.72 -28.16
N ASP A 605 7.24 12.43 -27.83
CA ASP A 605 6.82 11.39 -28.78
C ASP A 605 5.29 11.34 -28.85
N ASP A 606 4.72 12.02 -29.85
CA ASP A 606 3.28 12.12 -30.07
C ASP A 606 2.60 10.74 -30.18
N LEU A 607 3.28 9.74 -30.77
CA LEU A 607 2.74 8.39 -30.91
C LEU A 607 2.66 7.68 -29.55
N ALA A 608 3.68 7.84 -28.71
CA ALA A 608 3.67 7.33 -27.34
C ALA A 608 2.59 8.02 -26.48
N VAL A 609 2.43 9.34 -26.61
CA VAL A 609 1.37 10.11 -25.93
C VAL A 609 0.00 9.56 -26.31
N TRP A 610 -0.27 9.44 -27.61
CA TRP A 610 -1.53 8.91 -28.12
C TRP A 610 -1.87 7.54 -27.52
N HIS A 611 -0.94 6.59 -27.61
CA HIS A 611 -1.18 5.24 -27.12
C HIS A 611 -1.32 5.13 -25.60
N LEU A 612 -0.52 5.87 -24.83
CA LEU A 612 -0.61 5.87 -23.38
C LEU A 612 -1.94 6.46 -22.89
N VAL A 613 -2.36 7.60 -23.44
CA VAL A 613 -3.64 8.25 -23.07
C VAL A 613 -4.81 7.36 -23.46
N TRP A 614 -4.76 6.77 -24.65
CA TRP A 614 -5.76 5.80 -25.05
C TRP A 614 -5.81 4.63 -24.08
N ALA A 615 -4.69 4.00 -23.71
CA ALA A 615 -4.67 2.89 -22.76
C ALA A 615 -5.19 3.28 -21.35
N LEU A 616 -4.92 4.50 -20.91
CA LEU A 616 -5.36 5.04 -19.61
C LEU A 616 -6.86 5.36 -19.54
N HIS A 617 -7.55 5.54 -20.67
CA HIS A 617 -8.95 5.99 -20.69
C HIS A 617 -9.91 5.16 -19.82
N PRO A 618 -9.99 3.81 -19.97
CA PRO A 618 -10.91 3.01 -19.17
C PRO A 618 -10.53 3.00 -17.68
N PHE A 619 -9.23 3.08 -17.36
CA PHE A 619 -8.76 3.23 -15.99
C PHE A 619 -9.22 4.56 -15.37
N HIS A 620 -8.98 5.69 -16.06
CA HIS A 620 -9.42 7.00 -15.58
C HIS A 620 -10.93 7.09 -15.43
N PHE A 621 -11.68 6.47 -16.33
CA PHE A 621 -13.14 6.39 -16.24
C PHE A 621 -13.60 5.57 -15.03
N ARG A 622 -13.09 4.33 -14.87
CA ARG A 622 -13.49 3.42 -13.76
C ARG A 622 -13.08 3.95 -12.38
N ARG A 623 -11.95 4.64 -12.27
CA ARG A 623 -11.47 5.27 -11.02
C ARG A 623 -11.98 6.70 -10.81
N ALA A 624 -12.84 7.22 -11.69
CA ALA A 624 -13.36 8.59 -11.64
C ALA A 624 -12.25 9.68 -11.58
N HIS A 625 -11.13 9.44 -12.27
CA HIS A 625 -10.03 10.40 -12.42
C HIS A 625 -10.32 11.45 -13.51
N HIS A 626 -11.54 12.00 -13.54
CA HIS A 626 -12.02 12.86 -14.64
C HIS A 626 -11.13 14.10 -14.89
N GLY A 627 -10.54 14.68 -13.86
CA GLY A 627 -9.58 15.78 -14.03
C GLY A 627 -8.30 15.37 -14.76
N HIS A 628 -7.74 14.21 -14.42
CA HIS A 628 -6.59 13.65 -15.16
C HIS A 628 -6.99 13.20 -16.57
N GLN A 629 -8.22 12.71 -16.75
CA GLN A 629 -8.77 12.33 -18.04
C GLN A 629 -8.81 13.53 -19.01
N VAL A 630 -9.31 14.69 -18.55
CA VAL A 630 -9.33 15.93 -19.34
C VAL A 630 -7.91 16.36 -19.75
N GLU A 631 -6.95 16.39 -18.81
CA GLU A 631 -5.58 16.79 -19.11
C GLU A 631 -4.88 15.80 -20.08
N SER A 632 -5.09 14.49 -19.87
CA SER A 632 -4.52 13.46 -20.73
C SER A 632 -5.07 13.56 -22.16
N TRP A 633 -6.39 13.70 -22.32
CA TRP A 633 -7.01 13.81 -23.64
C TRP A 633 -6.71 15.14 -24.35
N ARG A 634 -6.47 16.23 -23.62
CA ARG A 634 -5.94 17.47 -24.19
C ARG A 634 -4.57 17.26 -24.84
N ARG A 635 -3.68 16.52 -24.17
CA ARG A 635 -2.35 16.16 -24.72
C ARG A 635 -2.47 15.21 -25.91
N ALA A 636 -3.32 14.19 -25.82
CA ALA A 636 -3.55 13.27 -26.93
C ALA A 636 -4.15 13.96 -28.17
N LEU A 637 -4.99 14.99 -27.98
CA LEU A 637 -5.50 15.79 -29.08
C LEU A 637 -4.36 16.53 -29.80
N ALA A 638 -3.50 17.23 -29.05
CA ALA A 638 -2.32 17.90 -29.64
C ALA A 638 -1.39 16.90 -30.35
N ALA A 639 -1.18 15.72 -29.76
CA ALA A 639 -0.38 14.65 -30.36
C ALA A 639 -1.01 14.13 -31.67
N ALA A 640 -2.33 13.91 -31.70
CA ALA A 640 -3.04 13.49 -32.90
C ALA A 640 -2.99 14.56 -34.01
N GLU A 641 -3.02 15.84 -33.66
CA GLU A 641 -2.83 16.96 -34.60
C GLU A 641 -1.44 16.93 -35.23
N ASN A 642 -0.39 16.72 -34.42
CA ASN A 642 0.99 16.61 -34.90
C ASN A 642 1.23 15.38 -35.79
N LEU A 643 0.60 14.25 -35.46
CA LEU A 643 0.69 13.01 -36.24
C LEU A 643 -0.03 13.11 -37.61
N GLY A 644 -0.98 14.04 -37.76
CA GLY A 644 -1.80 14.18 -38.97
C GLY A 644 -2.74 12.98 -39.20
N ASP A 645 -3.06 12.23 -38.16
CA ASP A 645 -3.97 11.08 -38.24
C ASP A 645 -5.42 11.53 -37.99
N GLU A 646 -6.20 11.64 -39.08
CA GLU A 646 -7.60 12.05 -39.04
C GLU A 646 -8.49 11.13 -38.20
N HIS A 647 -8.18 9.83 -38.12
CA HIS A 647 -8.93 8.90 -37.29
C HIS A 647 -8.62 9.14 -35.80
N ALA A 648 -7.34 9.28 -35.47
CA ALA A 648 -6.92 9.64 -34.12
C ALA A 648 -7.52 10.97 -33.68
N LEU A 649 -7.53 11.98 -34.56
CA LEU A 649 -8.16 13.28 -34.29
C LEU A 649 -9.64 13.19 -34.00
N ALA A 650 -10.40 12.41 -34.79
CA ALA A 650 -11.82 12.20 -34.55
C ALA A 650 -12.04 11.56 -33.17
N VAL A 651 -11.28 10.51 -32.84
CA VAL A 651 -11.36 9.81 -31.55
C VAL A 651 -10.93 10.72 -30.39
N ALA A 652 -9.88 11.52 -30.54
CA ALA A 652 -9.40 12.45 -29.53
C ALA A 652 -10.47 13.49 -29.20
N HIS A 653 -11.09 14.08 -30.23
CA HIS A 653 -12.20 15.01 -30.05
C HIS A 653 -13.41 14.35 -29.38
N GLN A 654 -13.75 13.11 -29.75
CA GLN A 654 -14.86 12.38 -29.13
C GLN A 654 -14.60 12.13 -27.64
N LEU A 655 -13.44 11.59 -27.28
CA LEU A 655 -13.11 11.21 -25.90
C LEU A 655 -12.77 12.43 -25.03
N PHE A 656 -12.17 13.48 -25.59
CA PHE A 656 -11.98 14.75 -24.89
C PHE A 656 -13.34 15.44 -24.64
N GLY A 657 -14.21 15.48 -25.65
CA GLY A 657 -15.57 16.02 -25.51
C GLY A 657 -16.38 15.27 -24.45
N HIS A 658 -16.27 13.94 -24.41
CA HIS A 658 -16.88 13.13 -23.35
C HIS A 658 -16.30 13.46 -21.96
N ALA A 659 -14.97 13.53 -21.82
CA ALA A 659 -14.32 13.88 -20.56
C ALA A 659 -14.72 15.29 -20.06
N CYS A 660 -14.86 16.27 -20.96
CA CYS A 660 -15.38 17.60 -20.63
C CYS A 660 -16.81 17.57 -20.11
N SER A 661 -17.67 16.70 -20.67
CA SER A 661 -19.05 16.50 -20.21
C SER A 661 -19.08 16.03 -18.75
N LEU A 662 -18.25 15.05 -18.40
CA LEU A 662 -18.16 14.47 -17.05
C LEU A 662 -17.72 15.48 -15.97
N VAL A 663 -16.96 16.52 -16.34
CA VAL A 663 -16.54 17.59 -15.42
C VAL A 663 -17.42 18.85 -15.52
N GLY A 664 -18.54 18.79 -16.26
CA GLY A 664 -19.49 19.91 -16.39
C GLY A 664 -19.05 21.02 -17.35
N ARG A 665 -18.00 20.85 -18.14
CA ARG A 665 -17.56 21.79 -19.18
C ARG A 665 -18.38 21.57 -20.46
N LEU A 666 -19.68 21.81 -20.37
CA LEU A 666 -20.66 21.39 -21.38
C LEU A 666 -20.46 22.09 -22.75
N ASP A 667 -20.12 23.38 -22.78
CA ASP A 667 -19.91 24.09 -24.05
C ASP A 667 -18.66 23.58 -24.79
N GLU A 668 -17.56 23.33 -24.07
CA GLU A 668 -16.37 22.70 -24.67
C GLU A 668 -16.66 21.26 -25.13
N SER A 669 -17.45 20.51 -24.35
CA SER A 669 -17.89 19.17 -24.74
C SER A 669 -18.60 19.19 -26.10
N LEU A 670 -19.62 20.03 -26.25
CA LEU A 670 -20.37 20.15 -27.50
C LEU A 670 -19.47 20.53 -28.68
N ALA A 671 -18.61 21.54 -28.50
CA ALA A 671 -17.72 22.02 -29.56
C ALA A 671 -16.71 20.95 -30.04
N HIS A 672 -16.27 20.05 -29.15
CA HIS A 672 -15.39 18.94 -29.54
C HIS A 672 -16.16 17.77 -30.14
N LEU A 673 -17.35 17.44 -29.63
CA LEU A 673 -18.17 16.38 -30.20
C LEU A 673 -18.67 16.72 -31.61
N GLU A 674 -18.98 17.98 -31.90
CA GLU A 674 -19.30 18.46 -33.26
C GLU A 674 -18.10 18.30 -34.21
N ARG A 675 -16.89 18.67 -33.77
CA ARG A 675 -15.65 18.45 -34.56
C ARG A 675 -15.35 16.97 -34.80
N ALA A 676 -15.69 16.09 -33.85
CA ALA A 676 -15.58 14.65 -34.02
C ALA A 676 -16.57 14.15 -35.09
N LEU A 677 -17.80 14.66 -35.09
CA LEU A 677 -18.83 14.31 -36.07
C LEU A 677 -18.43 14.71 -37.51
N GLU A 678 -17.82 15.88 -37.69
CA GLU A 678 -17.31 16.35 -39.00
C GLU A 678 -16.23 15.43 -39.59
N ARG A 679 -15.48 14.73 -38.73
CA ARG A 679 -14.35 13.86 -39.11
C ARG A 679 -14.71 12.38 -39.16
N GLY A 680 -15.77 11.97 -38.47
CA GLY A 680 -16.25 10.60 -38.42
C GLY A 680 -16.55 10.05 -39.80
N ARG A 681 -16.13 8.81 -40.07
CA ARG A 681 -16.31 8.16 -41.38
C ARG A 681 -17.20 6.92 -41.34
N ASP A 682 -17.36 6.30 -40.18
CA ASP A 682 -18.16 5.08 -40.02
C ASP A 682 -19.35 5.29 -39.08
N GLN A 683 -20.39 4.46 -39.29
CA GLN A 683 -21.65 4.55 -38.57
C GLN A 683 -21.53 4.25 -37.08
N ARG A 684 -20.60 3.37 -36.68
CA ARG A 684 -20.41 2.99 -35.27
C ARG A 684 -19.80 4.16 -34.50
N PHE A 685 -18.74 4.75 -35.04
CA PHE A 685 -18.11 5.95 -34.50
C PHE A 685 -19.10 7.11 -34.40
N GLU A 686 -19.86 7.39 -35.48
CA GLU A 686 -20.90 8.42 -35.43
C GLU A 686 -21.91 8.13 -34.31
N GLY A 687 -22.34 6.87 -34.14
CA GLY A 687 -23.21 6.45 -33.05
C GLY A 687 -22.67 6.80 -31.66
N HIS A 688 -21.37 6.59 -31.40
CA HIS A 688 -20.73 6.95 -30.13
C HIS A 688 -20.68 8.47 -29.89
N VAL A 689 -20.40 9.25 -30.93
CA VAL A 689 -20.40 10.71 -30.85
C VAL A 689 -21.81 11.23 -30.56
N ARG A 690 -22.82 10.71 -31.25
CA ARG A 690 -24.24 11.03 -31.04
C ARG A 690 -24.71 10.68 -29.63
N LEU A 691 -24.29 9.54 -29.10
CA LEU A 691 -24.59 9.15 -27.72
C LEU A 691 -23.95 10.10 -26.70
N SER A 692 -22.70 10.52 -26.95
CA SER A 692 -22.02 11.52 -26.10
C SER A 692 -22.71 12.89 -26.16
N LEU A 693 -23.17 13.31 -27.35
CA LEU A 693 -23.97 14.53 -27.54
C LEU A 693 -25.31 14.43 -26.79
N ALA A 694 -25.99 13.29 -26.87
CA ALA A 694 -27.24 13.05 -26.16
C ALA A 694 -27.07 13.23 -24.65
N ALA A 695 -26.01 12.65 -24.07
CA ALA A 695 -25.67 12.83 -22.66
C ALA A 695 -25.38 14.30 -22.31
N THR A 696 -24.59 15.01 -23.14
CA THR A 696 -24.27 16.43 -22.89
C THR A 696 -25.50 17.34 -22.99
N TRP A 697 -26.40 17.12 -23.96
CA TRP A 697 -27.66 17.88 -24.06
C TRP A 697 -28.62 17.56 -22.91
N PHE A 698 -28.67 16.31 -22.47
CA PHE A 698 -29.44 15.91 -21.29
C PHE A 698 -28.94 16.63 -20.03
N LEU A 699 -27.61 16.70 -19.81
CA LEU A 699 -27.02 17.46 -18.70
C LEU A 699 -27.28 18.97 -18.81
N ARG A 700 -27.45 19.50 -20.02
CA ARG A 700 -27.87 20.89 -20.27
C ARG A 700 -29.37 21.12 -20.11
N ALA A 701 -30.13 20.07 -19.79
CA ALA A 701 -31.59 20.05 -19.69
C ALA A 701 -32.35 20.35 -20.99
N ASP A 702 -31.71 20.24 -22.16
CA ASP A 702 -32.38 20.28 -23.46
C ASP A 702 -32.73 18.85 -23.91
N ASN A 703 -33.83 18.34 -23.35
CA ASN A 703 -34.26 16.96 -23.57
C ASN A 703 -34.75 16.70 -25.01
N GLY A 704 -35.16 17.74 -25.74
CA GLY A 704 -35.54 17.64 -27.15
C GLY A 704 -34.33 17.26 -28.02
N ARG A 705 -33.26 18.05 -27.92
CA ARG A 705 -32.00 17.73 -28.61
C ARG A 705 -31.39 16.42 -28.11
N ALA A 706 -31.45 16.15 -26.81
CA ALA A 706 -30.96 14.89 -26.27
C ALA A 706 -31.66 13.67 -26.90
N LEU A 707 -32.98 13.75 -27.08
CA LEU A 707 -33.77 12.69 -27.73
C LEU A 707 -33.42 12.54 -29.22
N GLU A 708 -33.27 13.65 -29.94
CA GLU A 708 -32.85 13.62 -31.35
C GLU A 708 -31.51 12.89 -31.51
N GLN A 709 -30.50 13.28 -30.73
CA GLN A 709 -29.17 12.64 -30.79
C GLN A 709 -29.21 11.17 -30.37
N ALA A 710 -30.00 10.82 -29.34
CA ALA A 710 -30.15 9.44 -28.91
C ALA A 710 -30.86 8.56 -29.96
N HIS A 711 -31.90 9.06 -30.63
CA HIS A 711 -32.56 8.35 -31.72
C HIS A 711 -31.64 8.13 -32.92
N ASP A 712 -30.82 9.14 -33.28
CA ASP A 712 -29.82 8.98 -34.32
C ASP A 712 -28.80 7.90 -33.95
N ALA A 713 -28.33 7.88 -32.70
CA ALA A 713 -27.46 6.81 -32.20
C ALA A 713 -28.12 5.42 -32.31
N VAL A 714 -29.39 5.27 -31.90
CA VAL A 714 -30.15 4.01 -32.05
C VAL A 714 -30.20 3.56 -33.52
N ARG A 715 -30.51 4.47 -34.44
CA ARG A 715 -30.57 4.17 -35.88
C ARG A 715 -29.22 3.71 -36.41
N LEU A 716 -28.14 4.39 -36.01
CA LEU A 716 -26.78 4.07 -36.45
C LEU A 716 -26.30 2.72 -35.91
N PHE A 717 -26.49 2.44 -34.62
CA PHE A 717 -26.10 1.15 -34.03
C PHE A 717 -26.93 -0.02 -34.59
N ARG A 718 -28.24 0.18 -34.84
CA ARG A 718 -29.07 -0.81 -35.54
C ARG A 718 -28.56 -1.11 -36.94
N ALA A 719 -28.21 -0.08 -37.71
CA ALA A 719 -27.66 -0.24 -39.06
C ALA A 719 -26.29 -0.94 -39.06
N ALA A 720 -25.47 -0.66 -38.05
CA ALA A 720 -24.18 -1.31 -37.84
C ALA A 720 -24.27 -2.73 -37.25
N GLY A 721 -25.47 -3.17 -36.82
CA GLY A 721 -25.67 -4.45 -36.14
C GLY A 721 -25.10 -4.51 -34.72
N ASP A 722 -24.76 -3.36 -34.13
CA ASP A 722 -24.15 -3.25 -32.80
C ASP A 722 -25.24 -3.26 -31.71
N ARG A 723 -25.63 -4.47 -31.30
CA ARG A 723 -26.71 -4.68 -30.33
C ARG A 723 -26.38 -4.16 -28.93
N LEU A 724 -25.10 -4.15 -28.58
CA LEU A 724 -24.61 -3.67 -27.29
C LEU A 724 -24.91 -2.17 -27.15
N TRP A 725 -24.48 -1.40 -28.14
CA TRP A 725 -24.62 0.05 -28.13
C TRP A 725 -26.02 0.52 -28.56
N GLU A 726 -26.76 -0.28 -29.34
CA GLU A 726 -28.19 -0.10 -29.57
C GLU A 726 -28.96 -0.05 -28.23
N ALA A 727 -28.73 -1.01 -27.33
CA ALA A 727 -29.39 -1.04 -26.03
C ALA A 727 -29.05 0.21 -25.18
N ILE A 728 -27.79 0.65 -25.19
CA ILE A 728 -27.36 1.85 -24.44
C ILE A 728 -28.02 3.11 -25.02
N ALA A 729 -28.08 3.24 -26.35
CA ALA A 729 -28.73 4.36 -27.01
C ALA A 729 -30.26 4.38 -26.76
N LEU A 730 -30.92 3.21 -26.73
CA LEU A 730 -32.33 3.09 -26.36
C LEU A 730 -32.59 3.55 -24.92
N THR A 731 -31.66 3.27 -23.99
CA THR A 731 -31.73 3.76 -22.61
C THR A 731 -31.65 5.28 -22.56
N ALA A 732 -30.71 5.88 -23.29
CA ALA A 732 -30.58 7.34 -23.36
C ALA A 732 -31.84 8.00 -23.98
N ALA A 733 -32.39 7.41 -25.05
CA ALA A 733 -33.63 7.86 -25.67
C ALA A 733 -34.82 7.74 -24.70
N GLY A 734 -34.89 6.64 -23.93
CA GLY A 734 -35.89 6.43 -22.89
C GLY A 734 -35.85 7.53 -21.82
N PHE A 735 -34.67 7.85 -21.29
CA PHE A 735 -34.50 8.95 -20.32
C PHE A 735 -34.95 10.31 -20.89
N ALA A 736 -34.50 10.66 -22.09
CA ALA A 736 -34.88 11.92 -22.72
C ALA A 736 -36.39 12.00 -22.99
N THR A 737 -37.00 10.89 -23.43
CA THR A 737 -38.46 10.79 -23.67
C THR A 737 -39.25 10.94 -22.36
N ALA A 738 -38.80 10.33 -21.27
CA ALA A 738 -39.43 10.44 -19.96
C ALA A 738 -39.47 11.91 -19.49
N ARG A 739 -38.35 12.63 -19.62
CA ARG A 739 -38.25 14.06 -19.29
C ARG A 739 -39.14 14.97 -20.14
N LEU A 740 -39.57 14.51 -21.32
CA LEU A 740 -40.52 15.21 -22.19
C LEU A 740 -41.98 14.86 -21.86
N GLY A 741 -42.24 13.95 -20.92
CA GLY A 741 -43.56 13.58 -20.42
C GLY A 741 -44.25 12.42 -21.14
N ASP A 742 -43.65 11.83 -22.18
CA ASP A 742 -44.21 10.66 -22.89
C ASP A 742 -43.76 9.36 -22.21
N LEU A 743 -44.34 9.09 -21.04
CA LEU A 743 -43.94 7.97 -20.17
C LEU A 743 -44.22 6.60 -20.79
N ASP A 744 -45.27 6.46 -21.62
CA ASP A 744 -45.59 5.19 -22.28
C ASP A 744 -44.54 4.84 -23.34
N ARG A 745 -44.14 5.80 -24.17
CA ARG A 745 -43.06 5.59 -25.14
C ARG A 745 -41.72 5.36 -24.45
N ALA A 746 -41.41 6.11 -23.39
CA ALA A 746 -40.21 5.90 -22.60
C ALA A 746 -40.13 4.49 -22.02
N ARG A 747 -41.24 3.98 -21.45
CA ARG A 747 -41.35 2.61 -20.93
C ARG A 747 -41.08 1.58 -22.03
N GLY A 748 -41.64 1.78 -23.22
CA GLY A 748 -41.41 0.91 -24.38
C GLY A 748 -39.94 0.85 -24.80
N LEU A 749 -39.27 2.00 -24.91
CA LEU A 749 -37.84 2.10 -25.27
C LEU A 749 -36.93 1.43 -24.23
N CYS A 750 -37.17 1.66 -22.94
CA CYS A 750 -36.37 1.05 -21.87
C CYS A 750 -36.63 -0.46 -21.75
N ALA A 751 -37.86 -0.93 -21.99
CA ALA A 751 -38.16 -2.37 -22.02
C ALA A 751 -37.50 -3.09 -23.19
N GLU A 752 -37.46 -2.45 -24.38
CA GLU A 752 -36.73 -2.96 -25.54
C GLU A 752 -35.23 -3.04 -25.23
N SER A 753 -34.64 -1.99 -24.64
CA SER A 753 -33.25 -1.98 -24.19
C SER A 753 -32.94 -3.12 -23.21
N LEU A 754 -33.81 -3.33 -22.21
CA LEU A 754 -33.66 -4.40 -21.23
C LEU A 754 -33.68 -5.80 -21.88
N ALA A 755 -34.58 -6.01 -22.85
CA ALA A 755 -34.67 -7.29 -23.58
C ALA A 755 -33.40 -7.56 -24.39
N LEU A 756 -32.89 -6.56 -25.12
CA LEU A 756 -31.62 -6.63 -25.86
C LEU A 756 -30.43 -6.89 -24.93
N GLY A 757 -30.35 -6.17 -23.79
CA GLY A 757 -29.30 -6.36 -22.81
C GLY A 757 -29.27 -7.79 -22.26
N ARG A 758 -30.44 -8.36 -21.94
CA ARG A 758 -30.57 -9.73 -21.42
C ARG A 758 -30.22 -10.78 -22.47
N SER A 759 -30.66 -10.64 -23.72
CA SER A 759 -30.41 -11.64 -24.78
C SER A 759 -28.94 -11.74 -25.18
N HIS A 760 -28.17 -10.66 -25.02
CA HIS A 760 -26.74 -10.61 -25.37
C HIS A 760 -25.80 -10.69 -24.16
N GLY A 761 -26.32 -10.91 -22.95
CA GLY A 761 -25.50 -11.01 -21.74
C GLY A 761 -24.80 -9.69 -21.34
N ASN A 762 -25.27 -8.54 -21.83
CA ASN A 762 -24.72 -7.23 -21.48
C ASN A 762 -25.22 -6.80 -20.10
N ARG A 763 -24.51 -7.22 -19.05
CA ARG A 763 -24.90 -6.93 -17.66
C ARG A 763 -24.93 -5.43 -17.34
N HIS A 764 -24.00 -4.64 -17.88
CA HIS A 764 -23.99 -3.18 -17.70
C HIS A 764 -25.21 -2.52 -18.37
N GLY A 765 -25.56 -2.94 -19.58
CA GLY A 765 -26.75 -2.45 -20.28
C GLY A 765 -28.06 -2.84 -19.58
N VAL A 766 -28.13 -4.05 -19.02
CA VAL A 766 -29.28 -4.49 -18.21
C VAL A 766 -29.45 -3.59 -16.98
N ALA A 767 -28.37 -3.29 -16.27
CA ALA A 767 -28.43 -2.42 -15.09
C ALA A 767 -28.86 -0.99 -15.46
N GLY A 768 -28.33 -0.42 -16.54
CA GLY A 768 -28.74 0.90 -17.04
C GLY A 768 -30.20 0.96 -17.50
N ALA A 769 -30.69 -0.08 -18.18
CA ALA A 769 -32.07 -0.16 -18.63
C ALA A 769 -33.06 -0.31 -17.47
N LEU A 770 -32.70 -1.10 -16.44
CA LEU A 770 -33.48 -1.21 -15.20
C LEU A 770 -33.54 0.12 -14.46
N ASP A 771 -32.42 0.83 -14.35
CA ASP A 771 -32.41 2.15 -13.70
C ASP A 771 -33.29 3.17 -14.44
N ALA A 772 -33.30 3.14 -15.77
CA ALA A 772 -34.19 3.95 -16.58
C ALA A 772 -35.67 3.58 -16.42
N LEU A 773 -36.00 2.28 -16.37
CA LEU A 773 -37.36 1.82 -16.05
C LEU A 773 -37.79 2.27 -14.65
N GLY A 774 -36.87 2.30 -13.69
CA GLY A 774 -37.10 2.83 -12.35
C GLY A 774 -37.50 4.31 -12.37
N VAL A 775 -36.77 5.14 -13.13
CA VAL A 775 -37.10 6.57 -13.30
C VAL A 775 -38.47 6.74 -13.97
N VAL A 776 -38.73 6.03 -15.06
CA VAL A 776 -40.02 6.08 -15.77
C VAL A 776 -41.17 5.65 -14.85
N ALA A 777 -41.01 4.56 -14.10
CA ALA A 777 -42.03 4.09 -13.15
C ALA A 777 -42.27 5.09 -12.01
N HIS A 778 -41.24 5.79 -11.55
CA HIS A 778 -41.39 6.82 -10.53
C HIS A 778 -42.18 8.03 -11.07
N GLU A 779 -41.84 8.53 -12.27
CA GLU A 779 -42.54 9.65 -12.92
C GLU A 779 -44.01 9.30 -13.25
N ASP A 780 -44.30 8.02 -13.49
CA ASP A 780 -45.63 7.46 -13.75
C ASP A 780 -46.45 7.17 -12.45
N GLY A 781 -45.91 7.52 -11.28
CA GLY A 781 -46.56 7.29 -9.97
C GLY A 781 -46.53 5.83 -9.47
N ARG A 782 -45.94 4.89 -10.23
CA ARG A 782 -45.74 3.48 -9.82
C ARG A 782 -44.48 3.33 -8.97
N HIS A 783 -44.48 3.96 -7.80
CA HIS A 783 -43.30 4.04 -6.94
C HIS A 783 -42.82 2.67 -6.41
N ALA A 784 -43.72 1.68 -6.25
CA ALA A 784 -43.32 0.33 -5.84
C ALA A 784 -42.49 -0.37 -6.94
N ASP A 785 -42.95 -0.33 -8.18
CA ASP A 785 -42.22 -0.87 -9.34
C ASP A 785 -40.87 -0.16 -9.52
N ALA A 786 -40.84 1.16 -9.29
CA ALA A 786 -39.60 1.94 -9.34
C ALA A 786 -38.55 1.45 -8.33
N VAL A 787 -38.96 1.14 -7.09
CA VAL A 787 -38.06 0.60 -6.06
C VAL A 787 -37.47 -0.74 -6.49
N GLU A 788 -38.29 -1.65 -7.03
CA GLU A 788 -37.82 -2.97 -7.48
C GLU A 788 -36.81 -2.84 -8.62
N HIS A 789 -37.11 -2.03 -9.64
CA HIS A 789 -36.20 -1.79 -10.76
C HIS A 789 -34.86 -1.17 -10.32
N HIS A 790 -34.88 -0.14 -9.46
CA HIS A 790 -33.64 0.46 -8.96
C HIS A 790 -32.84 -0.48 -8.05
N ARG A 791 -33.50 -1.37 -7.28
CA ARG A 791 -32.80 -2.38 -6.46
C ARG A 791 -32.09 -3.42 -7.31
N GLU A 792 -32.76 -3.92 -8.35
CA GLU A 792 -32.13 -4.86 -9.30
C GLU A 792 -30.95 -4.19 -10.03
N ALA A 793 -31.12 -2.93 -10.48
CA ALA A 793 -30.05 -2.16 -11.10
C ALA A 793 -28.86 -1.95 -10.15
N LEU A 794 -29.12 -1.60 -8.89
CA LEU A 794 -28.09 -1.38 -7.89
C LEU A 794 -27.29 -2.64 -7.59
N ALA A 795 -27.97 -3.78 -7.40
CA ALA A 795 -27.30 -5.07 -7.16
C ALA A 795 -26.36 -5.42 -8.32
N LEU A 796 -26.79 -5.20 -9.57
CA LEU A 796 -25.93 -5.39 -10.74
C LEU A 796 -24.76 -4.40 -10.78
N HIS A 797 -24.97 -3.11 -10.47
CA HIS A 797 -23.87 -2.14 -10.42
C HIS A 797 -22.85 -2.48 -9.33
N GLU A 798 -23.28 -3.00 -8.18
CA GLU A 798 -22.41 -3.45 -7.10
C GLU A 798 -21.60 -4.70 -7.51
N GLU A 799 -22.25 -5.71 -8.12
CA GLU A 799 -21.56 -6.90 -8.64
C GLU A 799 -20.56 -6.59 -9.77
N LEU A 800 -20.84 -5.56 -10.56
CA LEU A 800 -19.98 -5.11 -11.67
C LEU A 800 -18.89 -4.12 -11.22
N ASN A 801 -18.77 -3.82 -9.92
CA ASN A 801 -17.85 -2.81 -9.39
C ASN A 801 -17.96 -1.47 -10.16
N ALA A 802 -19.19 -1.02 -10.41
CA ALA A 802 -19.51 0.22 -11.12
C ALA A 802 -19.99 1.30 -10.15
N PRO A 803 -19.12 1.85 -9.28
CA PRO A 803 -19.52 2.77 -8.21
C PRO A 803 -20.17 4.04 -8.75
N HIS A 804 -19.78 4.50 -9.94
CA HIS A 804 -20.34 5.68 -10.58
C HIS A 804 -21.83 5.54 -10.85
N SER A 805 -22.23 4.48 -11.54
CA SER A 805 -23.62 4.18 -11.82
C SER A 805 -24.40 3.81 -10.55
N ALA A 806 -23.77 3.10 -9.61
CA ALA A 806 -24.39 2.78 -8.32
C ALA A 806 -24.78 4.04 -7.53
N ALA A 807 -23.95 5.09 -7.55
CA ALA A 807 -24.25 6.36 -6.88
C ALA A 807 -25.50 7.04 -7.45
N GLU A 808 -25.63 7.07 -8.78
CA GLU A 808 -26.78 7.64 -9.47
C GLU A 808 -28.06 6.85 -9.21
N THR A 809 -27.98 5.51 -9.25
CA THR A 809 -29.10 4.62 -8.93
C THR A 809 -29.55 4.80 -7.49
N LEU A 810 -28.62 4.93 -6.54
CA LEU A 810 -28.96 5.20 -5.13
C LEU A 810 -29.61 6.57 -4.92
N GLU A 811 -29.14 7.61 -5.62
CA GLU A 811 -29.80 8.94 -5.58
C GLU A 811 -31.25 8.80 -6.07
N ARG A 812 -31.43 8.14 -7.22
CA ARG A 812 -32.72 7.92 -7.86
C ARG A 812 -33.65 7.09 -6.99
N LEU A 813 -33.15 6.01 -6.37
CA LEU A 813 -33.89 5.10 -5.49
C LEU A 813 -34.46 5.79 -4.24
N GLY A 814 -33.82 6.84 -3.73
CA GLY A 814 -34.35 7.57 -2.57
C GLY A 814 -35.67 8.29 -2.87
N HIS A 815 -35.90 8.73 -4.11
CA HIS A 815 -37.14 9.42 -4.50
C HIS A 815 -38.41 8.55 -4.38
N PRO A 816 -38.49 7.33 -4.95
CA PRO A 816 -39.65 6.47 -4.78
C PRO A 816 -39.81 5.96 -3.34
N TYR A 817 -38.74 5.75 -2.56
CA TYR A 817 -38.88 5.46 -1.13
C TYR A 817 -39.57 6.61 -0.37
N ALA A 818 -39.16 7.85 -0.63
CA ALA A 818 -39.79 9.01 0.00
C ALA A 818 -41.27 9.13 -0.38
N ALA A 819 -41.61 8.92 -1.66
CA ALA A 819 -42.98 8.95 -2.14
C ALA A 819 -43.89 7.85 -1.54
N LEU A 820 -43.31 6.72 -1.15
CA LEU A 820 -44.00 5.63 -0.42
C LEU A 820 -44.07 5.84 1.10
N GLY A 821 -43.53 6.95 1.63
CA GLY A 821 -43.46 7.20 3.07
C GLY A 821 -42.39 6.37 3.81
N ARG A 822 -41.47 5.73 3.07
CA ARG A 822 -40.37 4.91 3.60
C ARG A 822 -39.14 5.77 3.87
N THR A 823 -39.27 6.69 4.83
CA THR A 823 -38.29 7.76 5.09
C THR A 823 -36.91 7.24 5.49
N ALA A 824 -36.84 6.16 6.29
CA ALA A 824 -35.57 5.60 6.73
C ALA A 824 -34.76 5.03 5.54
N GLU A 825 -35.42 4.30 4.65
CA GLU A 825 -34.79 3.76 3.44
C GLU A 825 -34.43 4.85 2.43
N ALA A 826 -35.24 5.90 2.29
CA ALA A 826 -34.90 7.06 1.48
C ALA A 826 -33.62 7.75 1.96
N HIS A 827 -33.50 7.99 3.27
CA HIS A 827 -32.32 8.60 3.87
C HIS A 827 -31.09 7.69 3.81
N ASP A 828 -31.25 6.38 3.95
CA ASP A 828 -30.15 5.42 3.72
C ASP A 828 -29.65 5.46 2.27
N ALA A 829 -30.57 5.40 1.30
CA ALA A 829 -30.24 5.47 -0.11
C ALA A 829 -29.50 6.77 -0.46
N TRP A 830 -29.99 7.92 0.00
CA TRP A 830 -29.32 9.21 -0.23
C TRP A 830 -27.99 9.35 0.53
N ARG A 831 -27.85 8.80 1.74
CA ARG A 831 -26.55 8.78 2.45
C ARG A 831 -25.53 7.94 1.69
N ARG A 832 -25.90 6.75 1.21
CA ARG A 832 -25.04 5.88 0.41
C ARG A 832 -24.71 6.51 -0.95
N ALA A 833 -25.69 7.09 -1.64
CA ALA A 833 -25.50 7.84 -2.88
C ALA A 833 -24.50 8.98 -2.69
N SER A 834 -24.73 9.79 -1.64
CA SER A 834 -23.82 10.86 -1.26
C SER A 834 -22.43 10.26 -1.01
N ALA A 835 -22.26 9.26 -0.13
CA ALA A 835 -20.97 8.61 0.12
C ALA A 835 -20.23 8.10 -1.15
N LEU A 836 -20.97 7.65 -2.18
CA LEU A 836 -20.38 7.21 -3.45
C LEU A 836 -20.05 8.36 -4.41
N TYR A 837 -20.93 9.36 -4.59
CA TYR A 837 -20.56 10.62 -5.24
C TYR A 837 -19.37 11.26 -4.54
N ARG A 838 -19.30 11.02 -3.23
CA ARG A 838 -18.14 11.26 -2.42
C ARG A 838 -16.91 10.56 -2.92
N SER A 839 -16.82 9.25 -2.86
CA SER A 839 -15.63 8.55 -3.36
C SER A 839 -15.21 8.87 -4.81
N GLN A 840 -16.09 9.44 -5.63
CA GLN A 840 -15.84 9.78 -7.03
C GLN A 840 -15.52 11.26 -7.31
N ARG A 841 -15.36 12.10 -6.29
CA ARG A 841 -15.07 13.55 -6.44
C ARG A 841 -16.20 14.33 -7.13
N ARG A 842 -17.45 13.84 -7.09
CA ARG A 842 -18.67 14.51 -7.60
C ARG A 842 -19.31 15.36 -6.50
N LEU A 843 -18.57 16.35 -5.99
CA LEU A 843 -18.94 17.08 -4.77
C LEU A 843 -20.32 17.77 -4.87
N ALA A 844 -20.60 18.42 -6.01
CA ALA A 844 -21.87 19.10 -6.24
C ALA A 844 -23.07 18.13 -6.20
N ASP A 845 -22.91 16.92 -6.72
CA ASP A 845 -23.93 15.87 -6.64
C ASP A 845 -24.08 15.37 -5.20
N ALA A 846 -22.97 15.14 -4.51
CA ALA A 846 -22.94 14.69 -3.13
C ALA A 846 -23.66 15.66 -2.18
N ASP A 847 -23.43 16.97 -2.33
CA ASP A 847 -24.03 18.02 -1.51
C ASP A 847 -25.51 18.21 -1.85
N ARG A 848 -25.87 18.15 -3.15
CA ARG A 848 -27.27 18.15 -3.59
C ARG A 848 -28.05 17.01 -2.93
N VAL A 849 -27.50 15.80 -2.92
CA VAL A 849 -28.17 14.64 -2.28
C VAL A 849 -28.16 14.73 -0.76
N ALA A 850 -27.05 15.17 -0.15
CA ALA A 850 -26.94 15.29 1.30
C ALA A 850 -27.95 16.30 1.88
N SER A 851 -28.29 17.36 1.14
CA SER A 851 -29.31 18.33 1.55
C SER A 851 -30.71 17.72 1.74
N ARG A 852 -30.96 16.52 1.20
CA ARG A 852 -32.22 15.78 1.32
C ARG A 852 -32.30 14.92 2.59
N VAL A 853 -31.22 14.83 3.37
CA VAL A 853 -31.15 14.06 4.62
C VAL A 853 -31.01 15.04 5.80
N PRO A 854 -31.91 15.03 6.79
CA PRO A 854 -31.81 15.91 7.95
C PRO A 854 -30.59 15.55 8.81
N PRO A 855 -29.91 16.55 9.40
CA PRO A 855 -28.76 16.31 10.28
C PRO A 855 -29.20 15.53 11.52
N GLY A 856 -28.62 14.35 11.73
CA GLY A 856 -28.85 13.50 12.91
C GLY A 856 -29.76 12.27 12.72
N SER A 857 -30.01 11.84 11.48
CA SER A 857 -30.77 10.61 11.15
C SER A 857 -29.93 9.40 10.72
#